data_AF-A0A7C1YR81-F1
#
_entry.id   AF-A0A7C1YR81-F1
#
_cell.length_a   1.000
_cell.length_b   1.000
_cell.length_c   1.000
_cell.angle_alpha   90.00
_cell.angle_beta   90.00
_cell.angle_gamma   90.00
#
_symmetry.space_group_name_H-M   'P 1'
#
loop_
_entity.id
_entity.type
_entity.pdbx_description
1 polymer ?
#
loop_
_entity_poly.entity_id
_entity_poly.type
_entity_poly.pdbx_seq_one_letter_code
_entity_poly.pdbx_strand_id
1 'polypeptide(L)'
;VLAYDYPFEFSLITGVMAGMGFHIITGDIFTYEQVREETPPSRAGKRRGRLAGKPKAQNRRKIIDHFSGWVDSPFSFDTWAPEFKKRLEDVIRLLEQGDEESLNKAKHDVNELVVKRLSRLPLAPHAFLSPMEINIDNEASPYTRLIVISEDTPAFLYTLSNALSLQRVSIKHVKIRTINRRIEDEIDIVDSRERKIEDPGMLDQIRLSVLLTKQFTYFLGNAPDPYSALNRFEYIVSEIVRAPTTGKWLDLLSNPYTLQNLAKLLGTSDFLWEDFIRVQYEALLPLLKPHIQKKRFSAPMETLPRRLTEALAVAHTFEKKKRRLNEFKDREIFLIDLDHILNPDVDFDDLSKQLTHLAENVVRAATEMVYEHLAERFGRPMSVAGLEARYAVFGLGKLGGADLGYASDIELLFVYSDKGQTDGEKSITNTEFFELLVRETAQAIEAKREGIFQVDLRLRPHGNAGPLACSLERFCKYYGPGGPAHSYERLALVRLRAIAGDRDLGAQLERIRDEIVYLSKTIDLKELRELREKQFREKASGRRINAKFSPGGLVDIEYDVQILQVMYGKDIPDLRTPRMRDALRALAKAGVLAPNESAQLLGAYNFLRKLVNGMRMLRGSAKDLDLPDFDSDEFEHLARRIGYRMEGGLGPAQKLRIDIETNMAIVRAFVERHFGRESLPDPETGTVVDLVVSDTVPEDIRNRILSSYGFKDTSLAYRNLRSLAKHDLTGKTFIQLVALAFDILSRTPDPDMALNNWERFIYSLPSPEFHYKLYLSQPMRLEILLSIFSGSQFMADTLIRDPGFLDWLTVPENLHKTRSRKDLEDELRMSLESSLSHKVWLNRVRRIRRREILRIGTRDLYLKIPVGVVTLELSQLAEAIIQVCLEGVWKRLVEKKPEFEEFQDKFCVMALGKLGGRELNYSSDIDFVAVCDPGDRGFELAHRLATVMEHLRSDLSKHTEQGYLFRVDLRLRPYGESGELVSTIPGIL
;
A
#
# COMPACT_ATOMS: atom_id res chain seq x y z
N VAL A 1 2.41 -6.21 -33.75
CA VAL A 1 3.73 -6.53 -33.19
C VAL A 1 4.47 -7.39 -34.21
N LEU A 2 5.74 -7.07 -34.49
CA LEU A 2 6.62 -7.86 -35.36
C LEU A 2 7.84 -8.24 -34.53
N ALA A 3 8.01 -9.53 -34.25
CA ALA A 3 9.05 -10.01 -33.35
C ALA A 3 9.50 -11.44 -33.69
N TYR A 4 10.44 -11.98 -32.92
CA TYR A 4 10.86 -13.38 -33.01
C TYR A 4 10.11 -14.20 -31.98
N ASP A 5 9.67 -15.41 -32.33
CA ASP A 5 8.98 -16.35 -31.46
C ASP A 5 9.86 -16.73 -30.24
N TYR A 6 9.56 -16.14 -29.08
CA TYR A 6 10.12 -16.51 -27.78
C TYR A 6 9.10 -17.28 -26.94
N PRO A 7 9.54 -18.26 -26.12
CA PRO A 7 8.65 -18.86 -25.12
C PRO A 7 7.99 -17.78 -24.26
N PHE A 8 6.69 -17.91 -24.00
CA PHE A 8 5.85 -16.98 -23.23
C PHE A 8 5.62 -15.58 -23.86
N GLU A 9 6.14 -15.31 -25.05
CA GLU A 9 6.06 -13.99 -25.70
C GLU A 9 4.62 -13.47 -25.86
N PHE A 10 3.73 -14.28 -26.43
CA PHE A 10 2.33 -13.88 -26.63
C PHE A 10 1.63 -13.52 -25.32
N SER A 11 1.93 -14.25 -24.25
CA SER A 11 1.43 -13.92 -22.92
C SER A 11 1.94 -12.55 -22.49
N LEU A 12 3.25 -12.32 -22.59
CA LEU A 12 3.84 -11.06 -22.16
C LEU A 12 3.33 -9.86 -22.98
N ILE A 13 3.13 -10.01 -24.30
CA ILE A 13 2.51 -8.99 -25.16
C ILE A 13 1.11 -8.63 -24.66
N THR A 14 0.26 -9.64 -24.50
CA THR A 14 -1.14 -9.44 -24.07
C THR A 14 -1.23 -8.92 -22.63
N GLY A 15 -0.27 -9.27 -21.78
CA GLY A 15 -0.14 -8.76 -20.41
C GLY A 15 0.24 -7.27 -20.38
N VAL A 16 1.21 -6.82 -21.19
CA VAL A 16 1.55 -5.40 -21.31
C VAL A 16 0.34 -4.60 -21.82
N MET A 17 -0.36 -5.10 -22.84
CA MET A 17 -1.60 -4.48 -23.34
C MET A 17 -2.65 -4.33 -22.23
N ALA A 18 -2.94 -5.41 -21.51
CA ALA A 18 -3.92 -5.41 -20.43
C ALA A 18 -3.51 -4.47 -19.29
N GLY A 19 -2.26 -4.52 -18.83
CA GLY A 19 -1.73 -3.65 -17.77
C GLY A 19 -1.76 -2.16 -18.12
N MET A 20 -1.65 -1.84 -19.41
CA MET A 20 -1.74 -0.47 -19.92
C MET A 20 -3.14 -0.03 -20.31
N GLY A 21 -4.17 -0.86 -20.08
CA GLY A 21 -5.57 -0.51 -20.33
C GLY A 21 -6.00 -0.60 -21.79
N PHE A 22 -5.32 -1.39 -22.62
CA PHE A 22 -5.75 -1.66 -24.00
C PHE A 22 -6.82 -2.76 -24.01
N HIS A 23 -8.00 -2.44 -24.53
CA HIS A 23 -9.12 -3.35 -24.69
C HIS A 23 -9.17 -3.89 -26.12
N ILE A 24 -8.91 -5.20 -26.28
CA ILE A 24 -8.86 -5.86 -27.59
C ILE A 24 -10.29 -6.19 -28.05
N ILE A 25 -10.67 -5.68 -29.22
CA ILE A 25 -11.95 -6.02 -29.89
C ILE A 25 -11.73 -7.14 -30.91
N THR A 26 -10.66 -7.05 -31.71
CA THR A 26 -10.29 -8.09 -32.66
C THR A 26 -8.78 -8.29 -32.67
N GLY A 27 -8.34 -9.47 -33.08
CA GLY A 27 -6.92 -9.77 -33.24
C GLY A 27 -6.69 -10.98 -34.14
N ASP A 28 -5.56 -10.98 -34.81
CA ASP A 28 -5.12 -12.06 -35.69
C ASP A 28 -3.62 -12.24 -35.52
N ILE A 29 -3.21 -13.40 -35.00
CA ILE A 29 -1.87 -13.65 -34.47
C ILE A 29 -1.30 -14.90 -35.11
N PHE A 30 -0.16 -14.76 -35.78
CA PHE A 30 0.45 -15.83 -36.57
C PHE A 30 1.92 -16.04 -36.22
N THR A 31 2.32 -17.30 -36.11
CA THR A 31 3.74 -17.71 -36.12
C THR A 31 4.11 -18.28 -37.48
N TYR A 32 5.13 -17.73 -38.16
CA TYR A 32 5.58 -18.23 -39.47
C TYR A 32 6.16 -19.65 -39.37
N GLU A 33 5.73 -20.54 -40.26
CA GLU A 33 6.41 -21.82 -40.49
C GLU A 33 7.75 -21.57 -41.20
N GLN A 34 8.82 -22.18 -40.66
CA GLN A 34 10.14 -22.13 -41.27
C GLN A 34 10.14 -23.08 -42.47
N VAL A 35 10.24 -22.54 -43.69
CA VAL A 35 10.48 -23.37 -44.88
C VAL A 35 11.80 -24.10 -44.65
N ARG A 36 11.75 -25.41 -44.43
CA ARG A 36 12.96 -26.24 -44.39
C ARG A 36 13.52 -26.27 -45.81
N GLU A 37 14.65 -25.61 -46.04
CA GLU A 37 15.46 -25.92 -47.22
C GLU A 37 15.94 -27.37 -47.09
N GLU A 38 15.36 -28.27 -47.89
CA GLU A 38 15.81 -29.65 -48.01
C GLU A 38 17.25 -29.65 -48.55
N THR A 39 18.23 -29.79 -47.65
CA THR A 39 19.61 -30.04 -48.07
C THR A 39 19.73 -31.53 -48.45
N PRO A 40 20.32 -31.90 -49.61
CA PRO A 40 20.42 -33.29 -50.03
C PRO A 40 21.28 -34.13 -49.06
N PRO A 41 21.07 -35.45 -48.96
CA PRO A 41 21.71 -36.28 -47.96
C PRO A 41 23.20 -36.46 -48.30
N SER A 42 24.08 -35.81 -47.53
CA SER A 42 25.52 -36.12 -47.54
C SER A 42 25.87 -37.18 -46.49
N ARG A 43 26.77 -38.10 -46.89
CA ARG A 43 27.15 -39.35 -46.22
C ARG A 43 27.79 -39.19 -44.83
N ALA A 44 27.32 -40.03 -43.90
CA ALA A 44 27.98 -40.70 -42.76
C ALA A 44 28.97 -39.94 -41.84
N GLY A 45 28.65 -39.93 -40.54
CA GLY A 45 29.64 -39.74 -39.46
C GLY A 45 29.04 -39.89 -38.05
N LYS A 46 29.28 -41.03 -37.38
CA LYS A 46 28.96 -41.26 -35.97
C LYS A 46 29.74 -40.29 -35.07
N ARG A 47 29.07 -39.44 -34.28
CA ARG A 47 29.64 -38.85 -33.04
C ARG A 47 28.59 -38.68 -31.95
N ARG A 48 28.97 -39.14 -30.75
CA ARG A 48 28.20 -39.21 -29.50
C ARG A 48 27.84 -37.82 -28.95
N GLY A 49 26.78 -37.83 -28.13
CA GLY A 49 26.08 -36.70 -27.52
C GLY A 49 26.95 -35.59 -26.94
N ARG A 50 26.61 -34.37 -27.34
CA ARG A 50 27.06 -33.11 -26.74
C ARG A 50 25.80 -32.28 -26.48
N LEU A 51 25.66 -31.80 -25.26
CA LEU A 51 24.57 -30.94 -24.78
C LEU A 51 24.30 -29.79 -25.77
N ALA A 52 23.02 -29.56 -26.07
CA ALA A 52 22.57 -28.55 -27.03
C ALA A 52 22.99 -27.14 -26.59
N GLY A 53 23.78 -26.47 -27.42
CA GLY A 53 24.11 -25.04 -27.28
C GLY A 53 22.99 -24.14 -27.79
N LYS A 54 22.93 -22.90 -27.28
CA LYS A 54 21.94 -21.85 -27.63
C LYS A 54 21.74 -21.74 -29.15
N PRO A 55 20.50 -21.73 -29.68
CA PRO A 55 20.25 -21.43 -31.09
C PRO A 55 20.63 -19.96 -31.39
N LYS A 56 21.42 -19.72 -32.45
CA LYS A 56 21.70 -18.38 -32.97
C LYS A 56 20.39 -17.69 -33.38
N ALA A 57 20.26 -16.38 -33.11
CA ALA A 57 19.07 -15.57 -33.41
C ALA A 57 18.56 -15.67 -34.87
N GLN A 58 19.43 -16.04 -35.83
CA GLN A 58 19.09 -16.20 -37.25
C GLN A 58 18.13 -17.36 -37.58
N ASN A 59 17.92 -18.33 -36.68
CA ASN A 59 17.04 -19.49 -36.94
C ASN A 59 15.72 -19.47 -36.16
N ARG A 60 15.37 -18.38 -35.45
CA ARG A 60 14.08 -18.29 -34.74
C ARG A 60 12.96 -17.90 -35.70
N ARG A 61 11.77 -18.46 -35.47
CA ARG A 61 10.55 -18.11 -36.22
C ARG A 61 10.18 -16.66 -35.95
N LYS A 62 9.45 -16.06 -36.88
CA LYS A 62 8.92 -14.69 -36.74
C LYS A 62 7.44 -14.75 -36.45
N ILE A 63 6.96 -13.81 -35.64
CA ILE A 63 5.54 -13.62 -35.38
C ILE A 63 5.03 -12.33 -36.02
N ILE A 64 3.77 -12.35 -36.43
CA ILE A 64 3.02 -11.16 -36.83
C ILE A 64 1.72 -11.17 -36.04
N ASP A 65 1.62 -10.25 -35.09
CA ASP A 65 0.45 -10.14 -34.24
C ASP A 65 -0.26 -8.82 -34.53
N HIS A 66 -1.48 -8.90 -35.01
CA HIS A 66 -2.33 -7.75 -35.25
C HIS A 66 -3.43 -7.68 -34.19
N PHE A 67 -3.61 -6.52 -33.57
CA PHE A 67 -4.65 -6.27 -32.57
C PHE A 67 -5.37 -4.97 -32.90
N SER A 68 -6.67 -4.92 -32.69
CA SER A 68 -7.50 -3.72 -32.85
C SER A 68 -8.42 -3.55 -31.65
N GLY A 69 -8.57 -2.32 -31.18
CA GLY A 69 -9.16 -2.04 -29.88
C GLY A 69 -9.20 -0.57 -29.51
N TRP A 70 -9.46 -0.29 -28.24
CA TRP A 70 -9.46 1.06 -27.67
C TRP A 70 -8.67 1.10 -26.35
N VAL A 71 -8.22 2.28 -25.95
CA VAL A 71 -7.42 2.47 -24.74
C VAL A 71 -8.26 3.16 -23.67
N ASP A 72 -8.34 2.57 -22.48
CA ASP A 72 -8.87 3.21 -21.28
C ASP A 72 -7.73 3.91 -20.51
N SER A 73 -7.38 5.11 -20.96
CA SER A 73 -6.27 5.91 -20.43
C SER A 73 -6.66 7.39 -20.36
N PRO A 74 -6.22 8.11 -19.32
CA PRO A 74 -6.35 9.57 -19.26
C PRO A 74 -5.45 10.30 -20.26
N PHE A 75 -4.49 9.59 -20.88
CA PHE A 75 -3.57 10.13 -21.88
C PHE A 75 -4.09 9.93 -23.30
N SER A 76 -3.73 10.85 -24.22
CA SER A 76 -3.95 10.65 -25.65
C SER A 76 -3.20 9.44 -26.19
N PHE A 77 -3.69 8.88 -27.29
CA PHE A 77 -3.03 7.75 -27.95
C PHE A 77 -1.58 8.05 -28.34
N ASP A 78 -1.29 9.28 -28.77
CA ASP A 78 0.07 9.74 -29.14
C ASP A 78 1.06 9.71 -27.96
N THR A 79 0.55 9.81 -26.73
CA THR A 79 1.38 9.69 -25.51
C THR A 79 1.45 8.24 -25.03
N TRP A 80 0.35 7.49 -25.17
CA TRP A 80 0.25 6.11 -24.75
C TRP A 80 1.11 5.17 -25.61
N ALA A 81 1.11 5.35 -26.93
CA ALA A 81 1.77 4.44 -27.86
C ALA A 81 3.31 4.38 -27.71
N PRO A 82 4.04 5.49 -27.53
CA PRO A 82 5.49 5.43 -27.25
C PRO A 82 5.84 4.68 -25.96
N GLU A 83 5.04 4.87 -24.90
CA GLU A 83 5.24 4.17 -23.62
C GLU A 83 4.95 2.67 -23.76
N PHE A 84 3.89 2.31 -24.50
CA PHE A 84 3.57 0.92 -24.80
C PHE A 84 4.70 0.23 -25.56
N LYS A 85 5.23 0.91 -26.59
CA LYS A 85 6.36 0.41 -27.37
C LYS A 85 7.59 0.17 -26.48
N LYS A 86 7.94 1.14 -25.64
CA LYS A 86 9.09 1.05 -24.74
C LYS A 86 8.97 -0.16 -23.80
N ARG A 87 7.83 -0.33 -23.15
CA ARG A 87 7.59 -1.46 -22.22
C ARG A 87 7.67 -2.79 -22.93
N LEU A 88 7.10 -2.89 -24.14
CA LEU A 88 7.16 -4.11 -24.92
C LEU A 88 8.61 -4.44 -25.33
N GLU A 89 9.39 -3.44 -25.74
CA GLU A 89 10.81 -3.61 -26.06
C GLU A 89 11.65 -4.04 -24.85
N ASP A 90 11.35 -3.53 -23.65
CA ASP A 90 12.05 -3.91 -22.42
C ASP A 90 11.79 -5.39 -22.08
N VAL A 91 10.53 -5.84 -22.22
CA VAL A 91 10.13 -7.23 -21.97
C VAL A 91 10.72 -8.19 -23.00
N ILE A 92 10.69 -7.85 -24.29
CA ILE A 92 11.31 -8.68 -25.35
C ILE A 92 12.82 -8.76 -25.16
N ARG A 93 13.48 -7.67 -24.76
CA ARG A 93 14.93 -7.67 -24.44
C ARG A 93 15.29 -8.62 -23.31
N LEU A 94 14.40 -8.87 -22.35
CA LEU A 94 14.61 -9.90 -21.32
C LEU A 94 14.51 -11.31 -21.93
N LEU A 95 13.52 -11.56 -22.80
CA LEU A 95 13.37 -12.85 -23.47
C LEU A 95 14.55 -13.21 -24.40
N GLU A 96 15.17 -12.19 -25.00
CA GLU A 96 16.35 -12.33 -25.87
C GLU A 96 17.58 -12.91 -25.16
N GLN A 97 17.72 -12.68 -23.84
CA GLN A 97 18.84 -13.18 -23.05
C GLN A 97 18.83 -14.72 -22.94
N GLY A 98 17.62 -15.29 -22.94
CA GLY A 98 17.35 -16.72 -23.07
C GLY A 98 17.74 -17.56 -21.85
N ASP A 99 17.92 -16.93 -20.69
CA ASP A 99 18.08 -17.58 -19.39
C ASP A 99 16.79 -17.51 -18.56
N GLU A 100 16.72 -18.37 -17.54
CA GLU A 100 15.52 -18.54 -16.71
C GLU A 100 15.27 -17.33 -15.79
N GLU A 101 16.32 -16.64 -15.34
CA GLU A 101 16.22 -15.46 -14.47
C GLU A 101 15.57 -14.30 -15.23
N SER A 102 16.02 -14.02 -16.45
CA SER A 102 15.45 -12.99 -17.32
C SER A 102 13.99 -13.27 -17.69
N LEU A 103 13.64 -14.53 -17.96
CA LEU A 103 12.25 -14.91 -18.22
C LEU A 103 11.36 -14.68 -16.99
N ASN A 104 11.83 -15.06 -15.81
CA ASN A 104 11.09 -14.88 -14.56
C ASN A 104 10.91 -13.39 -14.25
N LYS A 105 11.93 -12.57 -14.49
CA LYS A 105 11.84 -11.11 -14.39
C LYS A 105 10.80 -10.53 -15.36
N ALA A 106 10.82 -10.93 -16.63
CA ALA A 106 9.84 -10.48 -17.61
C ALA A 106 8.40 -10.81 -17.19
N LYS A 107 8.17 -12.03 -16.69
CA LYS A 107 6.86 -12.44 -16.14
C LYS A 107 6.46 -11.63 -14.92
N HIS A 108 7.41 -11.38 -14.01
CA HIS A 108 7.16 -10.58 -12.82
C HIS A 108 6.73 -9.15 -13.19
N ASP A 109 7.51 -8.46 -14.03
CA ASP A 109 7.26 -7.09 -14.46
C ASP A 109 5.88 -6.95 -15.13
N VAL A 110 5.52 -7.90 -16.01
CA VAL A 110 4.20 -7.90 -16.68
C VAL A 110 3.06 -8.23 -15.73
N ASN A 111 3.25 -9.17 -14.81
CA ASN A 111 2.23 -9.53 -13.81
C ASN A 111 1.91 -8.33 -12.91
N GLU A 112 2.93 -7.63 -12.40
CA GLU A 112 2.74 -6.44 -11.58
C GLU A 112 1.96 -5.34 -12.34
N LEU A 113 2.25 -5.14 -13.64
CA LEU A 113 1.47 -4.22 -14.47
C LEU A 113 -0.01 -4.62 -14.57
N VAL A 114 -0.28 -5.90 -14.84
CA VAL A 114 -1.64 -6.44 -14.92
C VAL A 114 -2.38 -6.27 -13.61
N VAL A 115 -1.73 -6.60 -12.48
CA VAL A 115 -2.37 -6.54 -11.17
C VAL A 115 -2.62 -5.11 -10.74
N LYS A 116 -1.67 -4.20 -10.97
CA LYS A 116 -1.86 -2.78 -10.69
C LYS A 116 -3.08 -2.24 -11.45
N ARG A 117 -3.30 -2.69 -12.69
CA ARG A 117 -4.52 -2.40 -13.44
C ARG A 117 -5.76 -3.04 -12.80
N LEU A 118 -5.73 -4.34 -12.50
CA LEU A 118 -6.84 -5.06 -11.87
C LEU A 118 -7.29 -4.42 -10.55
N SER A 119 -6.34 -3.94 -9.73
CA SER A 119 -6.62 -3.30 -8.43
C SER A 119 -7.40 -1.98 -8.54
N ARG A 120 -7.40 -1.35 -9.72
CA ARG A 120 -8.13 -0.10 -10.01
C ARG A 120 -9.53 -0.35 -10.55
N LEU A 121 -9.83 -1.58 -10.96
CA LEU A 121 -11.13 -1.94 -11.49
C LEU A 121 -12.08 -2.25 -10.32
N PRO A 122 -13.31 -1.71 -10.33
CA PRO A 122 -14.29 -2.02 -9.29
C PRO A 122 -14.62 -3.52 -9.33
N LEU A 123 -14.22 -4.25 -8.29
CA LEU A 123 -14.65 -5.63 -8.09
C LEU A 123 -16.11 -5.60 -7.68
N ALA A 124 -17.01 -6.08 -8.54
CA ALA A 124 -18.39 -6.28 -8.16
C ALA A 124 -18.45 -7.35 -7.06
N PRO A 125 -18.97 -7.03 -5.85
CA PRO A 125 -19.19 -8.05 -4.84
C PRO A 125 -20.29 -8.96 -5.38
N HIS A 126 -19.95 -10.23 -5.63
CA HIS A 126 -20.82 -11.27 -6.19
C HIS A 126 -20.95 -11.38 -7.72
N ALA A 127 -19.93 -10.97 -8.49
CA ALA A 127 -19.84 -11.46 -9.87
C ALA A 127 -19.62 -12.99 -9.86
N PHE A 128 -20.71 -13.76 -9.92
CA PHE A 128 -20.65 -15.10 -10.49
C PHE A 128 -20.08 -14.92 -11.90
N LEU A 129 -18.89 -15.44 -12.14
CA LEU A 129 -18.35 -15.44 -13.49
C LEU A 129 -19.35 -16.16 -14.38
N SER A 130 -19.85 -15.47 -15.41
CA SER A 130 -20.72 -16.02 -16.44
C SER A 130 -20.14 -17.35 -16.96
N PRO A 131 -20.96 -18.37 -17.24
CA PRO A 131 -20.45 -19.68 -17.67
C PRO A 131 -19.53 -19.51 -18.89
N MET A 132 -18.32 -20.05 -18.78
CA MET A 132 -17.33 -20.10 -19.85
C MET A 132 -17.49 -21.43 -20.60
N GLU A 133 -17.71 -21.36 -21.91
CA GLU A 133 -17.77 -22.52 -22.77
C GLU A 133 -16.40 -22.71 -23.44
N ILE A 134 -15.85 -23.92 -23.32
CA ILE A 134 -14.58 -24.30 -23.93
C ILE A 134 -14.83 -25.51 -24.83
N ASN A 135 -14.94 -25.26 -26.13
CA ASN A 135 -15.10 -26.30 -27.15
C ASN A 135 -13.73 -26.61 -27.75
N ILE A 136 -13.43 -27.89 -27.94
CA ILE A 136 -12.19 -28.33 -28.57
C ILE A 136 -12.58 -28.97 -29.90
N ASP A 137 -12.20 -28.33 -31.00
CA ASP A 137 -12.28 -28.90 -32.33
C ASP A 137 -10.93 -29.53 -32.67
N ASN A 138 -10.94 -30.85 -32.73
CA ASN A 138 -9.76 -31.64 -33.09
C ASN A 138 -9.96 -32.38 -34.41
N GLU A 139 -10.92 -32.00 -35.24
CA GLU A 139 -11.23 -32.67 -36.51
C GLU A 139 -10.92 -31.80 -37.73
N ALA A 140 -11.25 -30.51 -37.69
CA ALA A 140 -11.23 -29.65 -38.88
C ALA A 140 -9.84 -29.10 -39.27
N SER A 141 -8.86 -29.12 -38.36
CA SER A 141 -7.56 -28.44 -38.49
C SER A 141 -6.38 -29.42 -38.33
N PRO A 142 -5.20 -29.14 -38.94
CA PRO A 142 -3.96 -29.84 -38.62
C PRO A 142 -3.50 -29.60 -37.16
N TYR A 143 -4.05 -28.60 -36.50
CA TYR A 143 -3.82 -28.29 -35.09
C TYR A 143 -5.03 -28.68 -34.23
N THR A 144 -4.86 -28.69 -32.91
CA THR A 144 -5.98 -28.78 -31.98
C THR A 144 -6.53 -27.37 -31.78
N ARG A 145 -7.81 -27.12 -32.09
CA ARG A 145 -8.42 -25.79 -31.96
C ARG A 145 -9.22 -25.67 -30.67
N LEU A 146 -8.86 -24.71 -29.85
CA LEU A 146 -9.58 -24.32 -28.65
C LEU A 146 -10.50 -23.13 -28.99
N ILE A 147 -11.81 -23.31 -28.84
CA ILE A 147 -12.82 -22.25 -29.01
C ILE A 147 -13.30 -21.85 -27.63
N VAL A 148 -13.02 -20.59 -27.27
CA VAL A 148 -13.37 -20.03 -25.96
C VAL A 148 -14.48 -19.01 -26.12
N ILE A 149 -15.61 -19.26 -25.48
CA ILE A 149 -16.75 -18.33 -25.43
C ILE A 149 -17.02 -17.94 -23.99
N SER A 150 -16.95 -16.65 -23.68
CA SER A 150 -17.15 -16.17 -22.31
C SER A 150 -17.42 -14.67 -22.26
N GLU A 151 -17.83 -14.15 -21.11
CA GLU A 151 -17.68 -12.72 -20.81
C GLU A 151 -16.19 -12.33 -20.78
N ASP A 152 -15.88 -11.16 -21.35
CA ASP A 152 -14.56 -10.56 -21.37
C ASP A 152 -14.16 -10.13 -19.96
N THR A 153 -13.00 -10.61 -19.52
CA THR A 153 -12.43 -10.26 -18.22
C THR A 153 -11.06 -9.63 -18.44
N PRO A 154 -10.70 -8.58 -17.69
CA PRO A 154 -9.40 -7.94 -17.84
C PRO A 154 -8.26 -8.95 -17.73
N ALA A 155 -7.27 -8.83 -18.63
CA ALA A 155 -6.10 -9.71 -18.73
C ALA A 155 -6.40 -11.20 -19.03
N PHE A 156 -7.58 -11.53 -19.56
CA PHE A 156 -7.94 -12.92 -19.88
C PHE A 156 -6.90 -13.62 -20.78
N LEU A 157 -6.53 -13.01 -21.91
CA LEU A 157 -5.57 -13.60 -22.86
C LEU A 157 -4.18 -13.82 -22.24
N TYR A 158 -3.74 -12.91 -21.37
CA TYR A 158 -2.49 -13.06 -20.62
C TYR A 158 -2.51 -14.32 -19.76
N THR A 159 -3.60 -14.53 -19.02
CA THR A 159 -3.75 -15.67 -18.10
C THR A 159 -3.93 -16.99 -18.85
N LEU A 160 -4.71 -16.98 -19.93
CA LEU A 160 -4.96 -18.12 -20.80
C LEU A 160 -3.66 -18.64 -21.43
N SER A 161 -2.89 -17.74 -22.03
CA SER A 161 -1.64 -18.09 -22.69
C SER A 161 -0.56 -18.57 -21.72
N ASN A 162 -0.52 -18.05 -20.49
CA ASN A 162 0.32 -18.58 -19.41
C ASN A 162 -0.11 -20.00 -19.01
N ALA A 163 -1.40 -20.23 -18.78
CA ALA A 163 -1.94 -21.54 -18.43
C ALA A 163 -1.62 -22.60 -19.50
N LEU A 164 -1.71 -22.24 -20.79
CA LEU A 164 -1.32 -23.11 -21.90
C LEU A 164 0.19 -23.38 -21.93
N SER A 165 1.01 -22.34 -21.76
CA SER A 165 2.46 -22.46 -21.78
C SER A 165 2.99 -23.40 -20.67
N LEU A 166 2.35 -23.40 -19.49
CA LEU A 166 2.67 -24.30 -18.38
C LEU A 166 2.41 -25.78 -18.69
N GLN A 167 1.39 -26.07 -19.50
CA GLN A 167 1.12 -27.41 -20.00
C GLN A 167 2.08 -27.82 -21.15
N ARG A 168 3.11 -26.99 -21.41
CA ARG A 168 4.04 -27.14 -22.52
C ARG A 168 3.32 -27.22 -23.87
N VAL A 169 2.21 -26.49 -23.96
CA VAL A 169 1.41 -26.32 -25.17
C VAL A 169 1.86 -25.04 -25.85
N SER A 170 2.11 -25.12 -27.16
CA SER A 170 2.50 -23.97 -27.98
C SER A 170 1.30 -23.48 -28.79
N ILE A 171 1.15 -22.16 -28.87
CA ILE A 171 0.13 -21.49 -29.68
C ILE A 171 0.68 -21.30 -31.09
N LYS A 172 -0.11 -21.61 -32.13
CA LYS A 172 0.27 -21.43 -33.54
C LYS A 172 -0.47 -20.28 -34.20
N HIS A 173 -1.77 -20.21 -33.96
CA HIS A 173 -2.66 -19.19 -34.49
C HIS A 173 -3.67 -18.78 -33.43
N VAL A 174 -3.95 -17.49 -33.32
CA VAL A 174 -5.03 -16.97 -32.47
C VAL A 174 -5.87 -15.98 -33.26
N LYS A 175 -7.19 -16.19 -33.21
CA LYS A 175 -8.18 -15.26 -33.73
C LYS A 175 -9.04 -14.77 -32.57
N ILE A 176 -9.01 -13.46 -32.33
CA ILE A 176 -9.71 -12.81 -31.21
C ILE A 176 -10.93 -12.09 -31.74
N ARG A 177 -12.06 -12.23 -31.04
CA ARG A 177 -13.28 -11.49 -31.36
C ARG A 177 -14.09 -11.20 -30.11
N THR A 178 -14.34 -9.91 -29.85
CA THR A 178 -15.15 -9.45 -28.72
C THR A 178 -16.37 -8.66 -29.22
N ILE A 179 -17.58 -9.10 -28.88
CA ILE A 179 -18.85 -8.43 -29.23
C ILE A 179 -19.63 -8.19 -27.94
N ASN A 180 -20.00 -6.94 -27.65
CA ASN A 180 -20.79 -6.58 -26.45
C ASN A 180 -20.25 -7.20 -25.14
N ARG A 181 -18.92 -7.16 -24.94
CA ARG A 181 -18.19 -7.76 -23.80
C ARG A 181 -18.24 -9.30 -23.75
N ARG A 182 -18.62 -9.97 -24.82
CA ARG A 182 -18.51 -11.42 -24.99
C ARG A 182 -17.36 -11.74 -25.93
N ILE A 183 -16.40 -12.53 -25.48
CA ILE A 183 -15.30 -13.05 -26.29
C ILE A 183 -15.71 -14.35 -26.99
N GLU A 184 -15.21 -14.53 -28.21
CA GLU A 184 -15.31 -15.71 -29.07
C GLU A 184 -13.93 -15.93 -29.71
N ASP A 185 -13.00 -16.45 -28.91
CA ASP A 185 -11.60 -16.60 -29.32
C ASP A 185 -11.34 -18.01 -29.85
N GLU A 186 -10.66 -18.12 -30.99
CA GLU A 186 -10.19 -19.38 -31.58
C GLU A 186 -8.66 -19.46 -31.44
N ILE A 187 -8.15 -20.53 -30.84
CA ILE A 187 -6.73 -20.71 -30.52
C ILE A 187 -6.27 -22.08 -31.01
N ASP A 188 -5.43 -22.09 -32.04
CA ASP A 188 -4.79 -23.30 -32.54
C ASP A 188 -3.55 -23.63 -31.71
N ILE A 189 -3.54 -24.82 -31.11
CA ILE A 189 -2.52 -25.29 -30.18
C ILE A 189 -1.89 -26.62 -30.59
N VAL A 190 -0.63 -26.82 -30.17
CA VAL A 190 0.15 -28.06 -30.39
C VAL A 190 0.93 -28.47 -29.14
N ASP A 191 1.33 -29.74 -29.07
CA ASP A 191 2.20 -30.27 -28.01
C ASP A 191 3.64 -29.73 -28.10
N SER A 192 4.45 -30.02 -27.07
CA SER A 192 5.88 -29.67 -27.02
C SER A 192 6.75 -30.23 -28.16
N ARG A 193 6.22 -31.16 -28.97
CA ARG A 193 6.87 -31.76 -30.15
C ARG A 193 6.25 -31.25 -31.46
N GLU A 194 5.45 -30.18 -31.38
CA GLU A 194 4.75 -29.54 -32.50
C GLU A 194 3.69 -30.41 -33.18
N ARG A 195 3.09 -31.35 -32.44
CA ARG A 195 2.05 -32.24 -32.96
C ARG A 195 0.69 -31.86 -32.39
N LYS A 196 -0.35 -32.25 -33.13
CA LYS A 196 -1.74 -32.20 -32.68
C LYS A 196 -1.92 -32.97 -31.36
N ILE A 197 -2.72 -32.42 -30.45
CA ILE A 197 -2.98 -33.01 -29.14
C ILE A 197 -4.17 -33.95 -29.26
N GLU A 198 -3.93 -35.25 -29.29
CA GLU A 198 -4.97 -36.27 -29.47
C GLU A 198 -5.38 -36.99 -28.18
N ASP A 199 -4.58 -36.87 -27.12
CA ASP A 199 -4.87 -37.50 -25.83
C ASP A 199 -6.07 -36.82 -25.14
N PRO A 200 -7.21 -37.53 -24.97
CA PRO A 200 -8.40 -36.97 -24.32
C PRO A 200 -8.13 -36.49 -22.89
N GLY A 201 -7.24 -37.17 -22.18
CA GLY A 201 -6.80 -36.75 -20.85
C GLY A 201 -6.19 -35.36 -20.89
N MET A 202 -5.14 -35.17 -21.69
CA MET A 202 -4.48 -33.87 -21.88
C MET A 202 -5.45 -32.75 -22.34
N LEU A 203 -6.43 -33.06 -23.18
CA LEU A 203 -7.44 -32.07 -23.62
C LEU A 203 -8.34 -31.60 -22.46
N ASP A 204 -8.81 -32.51 -21.61
CA ASP A 204 -9.59 -32.16 -20.42
C ASP A 204 -8.74 -31.39 -19.39
N GLN A 205 -7.45 -31.72 -19.27
CA GLN A 205 -6.51 -30.99 -18.42
C GLN A 205 -6.33 -29.53 -18.88
N ILE A 206 -6.19 -29.32 -20.19
CA ILE A 206 -6.08 -27.98 -20.78
C ILE A 206 -7.37 -27.19 -20.52
N ARG A 207 -8.53 -27.78 -20.83
CA ARG A 207 -9.84 -27.16 -20.58
C ARG A 207 -9.97 -26.70 -19.13
N LEU A 208 -9.62 -27.58 -18.18
CA LEU A 208 -9.74 -27.28 -16.76
C LEU A 208 -8.77 -26.19 -16.31
N SER A 209 -7.49 -26.31 -16.70
CA SER A 209 -6.44 -25.35 -16.33
C SER A 209 -6.84 -23.94 -16.74
N VAL A 210 -7.36 -23.80 -17.96
CA VAL A 210 -7.85 -22.52 -18.50
C VAL A 210 -9.01 -21.97 -17.66
N LEU A 211 -10.01 -22.80 -17.36
CA LEU A 211 -11.18 -22.38 -16.59
C LEU A 211 -10.79 -21.90 -15.19
N LEU A 212 -9.98 -22.69 -14.47
CA LEU A 212 -9.54 -22.38 -13.12
C LEU A 212 -8.64 -21.14 -13.08
N THR A 213 -7.71 -20.99 -14.02
CA THR A 213 -6.80 -19.83 -14.08
C THR A 213 -7.58 -18.55 -14.35
N LYS A 214 -8.58 -18.60 -15.25
CA LYS A 214 -9.49 -17.47 -15.48
C LYS A 214 -10.18 -17.05 -14.19
N GLN A 215 -10.79 -18.00 -13.48
CA GLN A 215 -11.53 -17.71 -12.25
C GLN A 215 -10.61 -17.20 -11.14
N PHE A 216 -9.41 -17.76 -11.00
CA PHE A 216 -8.45 -17.36 -9.98
C PHE A 216 -7.91 -15.94 -10.21
N THR A 217 -7.64 -15.56 -11.47
CA THR A 217 -7.12 -14.23 -11.82
C THR A 217 -8.04 -13.11 -11.34
N TYR A 218 -9.36 -13.33 -11.37
CA TYR A 218 -10.33 -12.38 -10.83
C TYR A 218 -10.06 -12.02 -9.36
N PHE A 219 -9.50 -12.94 -8.58
CA PHE A 219 -9.21 -12.75 -7.16
C PHE A 219 -7.79 -12.25 -6.85
N LEU A 220 -6.90 -12.15 -7.84
CA LEU A 220 -5.51 -11.74 -7.64
C LEU A 220 -5.36 -10.33 -7.05
N GLY A 221 -6.30 -9.42 -7.31
CA GLY A 221 -6.30 -8.09 -6.69
C GLY A 221 -6.40 -8.13 -5.15
N ASN A 222 -6.88 -9.24 -4.58
CA ASN A 222 -6.96 -9.43 -3.12
C ASN A 222 -5.67 -10.02 -2.52
N ALA A 223 -4.82 -10.64 -3.34
CA ALA A 223 -3.58 -11.27 -2.91
C ALA A 223 -2.58 -10.20 -2.43
N PRO A 224 -1.86 -10.45 -1.32
CA PRO A 224 -0.77 -9.57 -0.89
C PRO A 224 0.36 -9.50 -1.93
N ASP A 225 0.84 -10.67 -2.37
CA ASP A 225 1.71 -10.86 -3.53
C ASP A 225 0.95 -11.65 -4.61
N PRO A 226 0.43 -10.96 -5.62
CA PRO A 226 -0.33 -11.55 -6.73
C PRO A 226 0.50 -12.46 -7.63
N TYR A 227 1.76 -12.11 -7.88
CA TYR A 227 2.65 -12.90 -8.73
C TYR A 227 2.92 -14.27 -8.09
N SER A 228 3.30 -14.27 -6.82
CA SER A 228 3.49 -15.50 -6.06
C SER A 228 2.19 -16.29 -5.92
N ALA A 229 1.04 -15.63 -5.73
CA ALA A 229 -0.25 -16.30 -5.67
C ALA A 229 -0.57 -17.06 -6.95
N LEU A 230 -0.37 -16.43 -8.12
CA LEU A 230 -0.62 -17.05 -9.42
C LEU A 230 0.30 -18.26 -9.66
N ASN A 231 1.60 -18.09 -9.51
CA ASN A 231 2.57 -19.17 -9.75
C ASN A 231 2.32 -20.38 -8.84
N ARG A 232 1.97 -20.14 -7.56
CA ARG A 232 1.67 -21.22 -6.60
C ARG A 232 0.35 -21.91 -6.89
N PHE A 233 -0.64 -21.15 -7.34
CA PHE A 233 -1.92 -21.72 -7.74
C PHE A 233 -1.75 -22.64 -8.95
N GLU A 234 -1.00 -22.18 -9.95
CA GLU A 234 -0.64 -22.95 -11.14
C GLU A 234 0.09 -24.24 -10.79
N TYR A 235 1.02 -24.20 -9.81
CA TYR A 235 1.66 -25.41 -9.29
C TYR A 235 0.63 -26.39 -8.71
N ILE A 236 -0.27 -25.92 -7.83
CA ILE A 236 -1.33 -26.76 -7.24
C ILE A 236 -2.21 -27.39 -8.33
N VAL A 237 -2.65 -26.60 -9.31
CA VAL A 237 -3.49 -27.09 -10.42
C VAL A 237 -2.74 -28.18 -11.19
N SER A 238 -1.45 -27.99 -11.49
CA SER A 238 -0.66 -28.99 -12.21
C SER A 238 -0.52 -30.33 -11.47
N GLU A 239 -0.49 -30.30 -10.14
CA GLU A 239 -0.39 -31.52 -9.32
C GLU A 239 -1.75 -32.20 -9.15
N ILE A 240 -2.83 -31.45 -8.91
CA ILE A 240 -4.20 -31.98 -8.83
C ILE A 240 -4.61 -32.68 -10.13
N VAL A 241 -4.23 -32.08 -11.25
CA VAL A 241 -4.49 -32.60 -12.59
C VAL A 241 -3.81 -33.95 -12.85
N ARG A 242 -2.67 -34.21 -12.22
CA ARG A 242 -1.95 -35.49 -12.28
C ARG A 242 -2.50 -36.53 -11.29
N ALA A 243 -3.32 -36.13 -10.33
CA ALA A 243 -3.80 -37.00 -9.26
C ALA A 243 -5.04 -37.83 -9.68
N PRO A 244 -5.18 -39.09 -9.22
CA PRO A 244 -6.31 -39.97 -9.58
C PRO A 244 -7.69 -39.51 -9.08
N THR A 245 -7.72 -38.55 -8.15
CA THR A 245 -8.95 -38.09 -7.45
C THR A 245 -9.48 -36.75 -7.98
N THR A 246 -9.24 -36.45 -9.25
CA THR A 246 -9.48 -35.14 -9.91
C THR A 246 -10.89 -34.57 -9.64
N GLY A 247 -11.93 -35.41 -9.70
CA GLY A 247 -13.34 -35.00 -9.54
C GLY A 247 -13.69 -34.24 -8.24
N LYS A 248 -13.08 -34.60 -7.10
CA LYS A 248 -13.43 -33.96 -5.80
C LYS A 248 -12.81 -32.57 -5.63
N TRP A 249 -11.62 -32.35 -6.20
CA TRP A 249 -10.91 -31.08 -6.14
C TRP A 249 -11.52 -30.07 -7.11
N LEU A 250 -12.02 -30.56 -8.24
CA LEU A 250 -12.77 -29.78 -9.23
C LEU A 250 -13.96 -29.05 -8.63
N ASP A 251 -14.82 -29.77 -7.92
CA ASP A 251 -15.99 -29.17 -7.25
C ASP A 251 -15.58 -28.10 -6.22
N LEU A 252 -14.44 -28.31 -5.56
CA LEU A 252 -13.90 -27.40 -4.55
C LEU A 252 -13.35 -26.11 -5.15
N LEU A 253 -12.56 -26.23 -6.22
CA LEU A 253 -11.91 -25.12 -6.91
C LEU A 253 -12.87 -24.35 -7.81
N SER A 254 -14.01 -24.95 -8.16
CA SER A 254 -15.10 -24.25 -8.85
C SER A 254 -15.86 -23.27 -7.94
N ASN A 255 -15.59 -23.26 -6.63
CA ASN A 255 -16.21 -22.33 -5.68
C ASN A 255 -15.44 -20.98 -5.64
N PRO A 256 -16.08 -19.85 -5.98
CA PRO A 256 -15.46 -18.52 -5.95
C PRO A 256 -14.82 -18.14 -4.61
N TYR A 257 -15.44 -18.51 -3.48
CA TYR A 257 -14.91 -18.22 -2.14
C TYR A 257 -13.63 -19.01 -1.85
N THR A 258 -13.55 -20.26 -2.31
CA THR A 258 -12.33 -21.08 -2.19
C THR A 258 -11.19 -20.44 -2.98
N LEU A 259 -11.45 -20.01 -4.22
CA LEU A 259 -10.45 -19.33 -5.05
C LEU A 259 -10.00 -17.99 -4.45
N GLN A 260 -10.93 -17.21 -3.88
CA GLN A 260 -10.60 -15.97 -3.18
C GLN A 260 -9.68 -16.22 -1.97
N ASN A 261 -9.99 -17.23 -1.15
CA ASN A 261 -9.18 -17.59 0.01
C ASN A 261 -7.82 -18.14 -0.42
N LEU A 262 -7.76 -18.95 -1.48
CA LEU A 262 -6.50 -19.41 -2.06
C LEU A 262 -5.65 -18.24 -2.56
N ALA A 263 -6.24 -17.26 -3.26
CA ALA A 263 -5.48 -16.10 -3.75
C ALA A 263 -4.81 -15.34 -2.60
N LYS A 264 -5.55 -15.10 -1.50
CA LYS A 264 -4.96 -14.51 -0.29
C LYS A 264 -3.85 -15.38 0.28
N LEU A 265 -4.14 -16.66 0.57
CA LEU A 265 -3.22 -17.56 1.25
C LEU A 265 -1.92 -17.77 0.46
N LEU A 266 -2.04 -18.04 -0.84
CA LEU A 266 -0.90 -18.30 -1.71
C LEU A 266 -0.04 -17.04 -1.93
N GLY A 267 -0.63 -15.85 -1.88
CA GLY A 267 0.11 -14.58 -1.95
C GLY A 267 0.65 -14.09 -0.60
N THR A 268 0.40 -14.79 0.51
CA THR A 268 0.70 -14.25 1.85
C THR A 268 2.14 -14.51 2.29
N SER A 269 2.60 -15.77 2.24
CA SER A 269 3.90 -16.14 2.81
C SER A 269 4.54 -17.31 2.09
N ASP A 270 5.81 -17.13 1.72
CA ASP A 270 6.68 -18.16 1.14
C ASP A 270 6.93 -19.30 2.13
N PHE A 271 6.99 -18.97 3.42
CA PHE A 271 7.15 -19.95 4.48
C PHE A 271 5.93 -20.87 4.59
N LEU A 272 4.72 -20.29 4.66
CA LEU A 272 3.50 -21.09 4.71
C LEU A 272 3.38 -21.95 3.45
N TRP A 273 3.81 -21.42 2.31
CA TRP A 273 3.88 -22.17 1.08
C TRP A 273 4.80 -23.39 1.20
N GLU A 274 6.08 -23.22 1.48
CA GLU A 274 7.04 -24.33 1.44
C GLU A 274 6.82 -25.37 2.56
N ASP A 275 6.46 -24.94 3.77
CA ASP A 275 6.44 -25.84 4.94
C ASP A 275 5.09 -26.51 5.22
N PHE A 276 4.00 -25.95 4.67
CA PHE A 276 2.64 -26.42 4.95
C PHE A 276 1.85 -26.63 3.67
N ILE A 277 1.66 -25.59 2.86
CA ILE A 277 0.72 -25.63 1.74
C ILE A 277 1.21 -26.55 0.63
N ARG A 278 2.46 -26.41 0.18
CA ARG A 278 3.02 -27.18 -0.93
C ARG A 278 3.04 -28.67 -0.64
N VAL A 279 3.33 -29.06 0.61
CA VAL A 279 3.43 -30.46 1.02
C VAL A 279 2.07 -31.07 1.39
N GLN A 280 1.12 -30.25 1.86
CA GLN A 280 -0.17 -30.70 2.41
C GLN A 280 -1.38 -30.06 1.72
N TYR A 281 -1.27 -29.64 0.45
CA TYR A 281 -2.37 -29.00 -0.28
C TYR A 281 -3.63 -29.88 -0.29
N GLU A 282 -3.46 -31.20 -0.27
CA GLU A 282 -4.57 -32.14 -0.19
C GLU A 282 -5.34 -32.01 1.14
N ALA A 283 -4.65 -31.84 2.27
CA ALA A 283 -5.32 -31.62 3.55
C ALA A 283 -5.96 -30.23 3.64
N LEU A 284 -5.40 -29.25 2.92
CA LEU A 284 -5.82 -27.86 2.96
C LEU A 284 -7.15 -27.60 2.24
N LEU A 285 -7.34 -28.08 1.00
CA LEU A 285 -8.53 -27.66 0.22
C LEU A 285 -9.87 -28.10 0.87
N PRO A 286 -9.98 -29.28 1.52
CA PRO A 286 -11.16 -29.62 2.31
C PRO A 286 -11.34 -28.71 3.52
N LEU A 287 -10.26 -28.17 4.10
CA LEU A 287 -10.32 -27.17 5.18
C LEU A 287 -10.76 -25.80 4.69
N LEU A 288 -10.69 -25.50 3.39
CA LEU A 288 -11.26 -24.27 2.82
C LEU A 288 -12.77 -24.40 2.53
N LYS A 289 -13.29 -25.63 2.48
CA LYS A 289 -14.71 -25.99 2.33
C LYS A 289 -15.66 -25.57 3.47
N PRO A 290 -15.27 -25.49 4.76
CA PRO A 290 -16.24 -25.49 5.86
C PRO A 290 -17.13 -24.26 6.00
N HIS A 291 -16.74 -23.02 5.66
CA HIS A 291 -17.31 -21.86 6.37
C HIS A 291 -17.78 -20.69 5.48
N ILE A 292 -18.92 -20.93 4.82
CA ILE A 292 -19.92 -19.92 4.40
C ILE A 292 -20.51 -19.15 5.63
N GLN A 293 -20.02 -19.39 6.85
CA GLN A 293 -20.37 -18.69 8.09
C GLN A 293 -19.08 -18.32 8.83
N LYS A 294 -19.00 -17.12 9.41
CA LYS A 294 -17.90 -16.50 10.20
C LYS A 294 -17.29 -17.33 11.35
N LYS A 295 -16.91 -18.58 11.12
CA LYS A 295 -16.38 -19.52 12.11
C LYS A 295 -14.88 -19.67 11.91
N ARG A 296 -14.16 -19.78 13.02
CA ARG A 296 -12.71 -19.94 13.07
C ARG A 296 -12.27 -21.35 12.61
N PHE A 297 -11.08 -21.45 12.03
CA PHE A 297 -10.41 -22.70 11.69
C PHE A 297 -9.85 -23.38 12.94
N SER A 298 -9.26 -22.60 13.84
CA SER A 298 -8.89 -23.04 15.17
C SER A 298 -10.15 -23.27 16.01
N ALA A 299 -10.10 -24.24 16.91
CA ALA A 299 -11.18 -24.41 17.87
C ALA A 299 -11.07 -23.37 19.00
N PRO A 300 -12.14 -23.19 19.79
CA PRO A 300 -12.11 -22.28 20.93
C PRO A 300 -10.91 -22.55 21.84
N MET A 301 -10.21 -21.47 22.20
CA MET A 301 -8.96 -21.47 22.94
C MET A 301 -9.07 -22.24 24.26
N GLU A 302 -10.23 -22.16 24.92
CA GLU A 302 -10.52 -22.81 26.21
C GLU A 302 -10.50 -24.34 26.10
N THR A 303 -10.69 -24.90 24.90
CA THR A 303 -10.67 -26.34 24.67
C THR A 303 -9.27 -26.90 24.45
N LEU A 304 -8.27 -26.04 24.25
CA LEU A 304 -6.90 -26.42 23.91
C LEU A 304 -6.26 -27.37 24.94
N PRO A 305 -6.34 -27.11 26.27
CA PRO A 305 -5.72 -28.01 27.26
C PRO A 305 -6.29 -29.42 27.17
N ARG A 306 -7.63 -29.56 27.11
CA ARG A 306 -8.31 -30.85 27.01
C ARG A 306 -7.90 -31.61 25.75
N ARG A 307 -7.89 -30.94 24.60
CA ARG A 307 -7.51 -31.54 23.31
C ARG A 307 -6.05 -32.01 23.30
N LEU A 308 -5.16 -31.23 23.91
CA LEU A 308 -3.75 -31.60 24.02
C LEU A 308 -3.60 -32.85 24.91
N THR A 309 -4.26 -32.90 26.06
CA THR A 309 -4.28 -34.09 26.92
C THR A 309 -4.81 -35.32 26.18
N GLU A 310 -5.91 -35.19 25.45
CA GLU A 310 -6.48 -36.28 24.64
C GLU A 310 -5.53 -36.75 23.53
N ALA A 311 -4.84 -35.83 22.85
CA ALA A 311 -3.86 -36.16 21.82
C ALA A 311 -2.66 -36.93 22.39
N LEU A 312 -2.22 -36.60 23.61
CA LEU A 312 -1.10 -37.25 24.28
C LEU A 312 -1.48 -38.59 24.94
N ALA A 313 -2.73 -38.76 25.36
CA ALA A 313 -3.21 -39.99 26.02
C ALA A 313 -3.08 -41.25 25.15
N VAL A 314 -3.13 -41.09 23.83
CA VAL A 314 -2.99 -42.18 22.85
C VAL A 314 -1.55 -42.72 22.77
N ALA A 315 -0.56 -42.00 23.33
CA ALA A 315 0.84 -42.37 23.28
C ALA A 315 1.35 -42.88 24.64
N HIS A 316 1.87 -44.11 24.66
CA HIS A 316 2.30 -44.78 25.89
C HIS A 316 3.80 -44.68 26.19
N THR A 317 4.63 -44.22 25.24
CA THR A 317 6.08 -44.04 25.44
C THR A 317 6.46 -42.57 25.34
N PHE A 318 7.54 -42.15 26.01
CA PHE A 318 8.05 -40.77 25.96
C PHE A 318 8.25 -40.28 24.52
N GLU A 319 8.96 -41.05 23.67
CA GLU A 319 9.18 -40.71 22.26
C GLU A 319 7.88 -40.56 21.44
N LYS A 320 6.88 -41.43 21.68
CA LYS A 320 5.59 -41.32 20.99
C LYS A 320 4.83 -40.08 21.46
N LYS A 321 4.87 -39.76 22.76
CA LYS A 321 4.24 -38.55 23.30
C LYS A 321 4.93 -37.29 22.77
N LYS A 322 6.26 -37.27 22.72
CA LYS A 322 7.06 -36.18 22.12
C LYS A 322 6.68 -35.93 20.66
N ARG A 323 6.58 -36.97 19.85
CA ARG A 323 6.13 -36.84 18.45
C ARG A 323 4.70 -36.28 18.36
N ARG A 324 3.77 -36.79 19.17
CA ARG A 324 2.37 -36.31 19.20
C ARG A 324 2.25 -34.86 19.66
N LEU A 325 3.05 -34.43 20.64
CA LEU A 325 3.11 -33.04 21.09
C LEU A 325 3.46 -32.10 19.93
N ASN A 326 4.48 -32.45 19.14
CA ASN A 326 4.93 -31.61 18.02
C ASN A 326 3.95 -31.65 16.84
N GLU A 327 3.36 -32.80 16.52
CA GLU A 327 2.28 -32.91 15.53
C GLU A 327 1.07 -32.03 15.91
N PHE A 328 0.66 -32.05 17.19
CA PHE A 328 -0.43 -31.22 17.68
C PHE A 328 -0.07 -29.73 17.61
N LYS A 329 1.11 -29.35 18.14
CA LYS A 329 1.63 -27.97 18.10
C LYS A 329 1.62 -27.41 16.68
N ASP A 330 2.24 -28.11 15.73
CA ASP A 330 2.37 -27.62 14.35
C ASP A 330 1.02 -27.49 13.65
N ARG A 331 0.09 -28.40 13.95
CA ARG A 331 -1.28 -28.31 13.45
C ARG A 331 -2.02 -27.10 14.02
N GLU A 332 -1.93 -26.84 15.34
CA GLU A 332 -2.59 -25.68 15.93
C GLU A 332 -1.99 -24.35 15.44
N ILE A 333 -0.66 -24.26 15.32
CA ILE A 333 -0.01 -23.07 14.71
C ILE A 333 -0.58 -22.81 13.32
N PHE A 334 -0.65 -23.85 12.47
CA PHE A 334 -1.19 -23.72 11.13
C PHE A 334 -2.66 -23.24 11.11
N LEU A 335 -3.51 -23.79 11.98
CA LEU A 335 -4.92 -23.37 12.05
C LEU A 335 -5.07 -21.92 12.55
N ILE A 336 -4.28 -21.52 13.53
CA ILE A 336 -4.23 -20.16 14.06
C ILE A 336 -3.76 -19.17 12.96
N ASP A 337 -2.75 -19.56 12.18
CA ASP A 337 -2.27 -18.76 11.06
C ASP A 337 -3.33 -18.61 9.96
N LEU A 338 -4.06 -19.68 9.62
CA LEU A 338 -5.17 -19.64 8.67
C LEU A 338 -6.28 -18.71 9.13
N ASP A 339 -6.62 -18.72 10.42
CA ASP A 339 -7.58 -17.78 11.00
C ASP A 339 -7.15 -16.34 10.78
N HIS A 340 -5.93 -15.98 11.16
CA HIS A 340 -5.45 -14.61 11.01
C HIS A 340 -5.36 -14.15 9.54
N ILE A 341 -5.05 -15.06 8.60
CA ILE A 341 -4.87 -14.71 7.18
C ILE A 341 -6.22 -14.61 6.44
N LEU A 342 -7.14 -15.52 6.72
CA LEU A 342 -8.37 -15.67 5.94
C LEU A 342 -9.59 -15.02 6.60
N ASN A 343 -9.58 -14.85 7.93
CA ASN A 343 -10.70 -14.27 8.66
C ASN A 343 -10.48 -12.77 8.93
N PRO A 344 -11.30 -11.88 8.35
CA PRO A 344 -11.16 -10.43 8.57
C PRO A 344 -11.43 -9.98 10.01
N ASP A 345 -12.10 -10.81 10.83
CA ASP A 345 -12.42 -10.51 12.23
C ASP A 345 -11.27 -10.89 13.19
N VAL A 346 -10.17 -11.48 12.68
CA VAL A 346 -9.02 -11.89 13.49
C VAL A 346 -7.85 -10.95 13.20
N ASP A 347 -7.46 -10.18 14.21
CA ASP A 347 -6.31 -9.28 14.12
C ASP A 347 -5.03 -9.89 14.74
N PHE A 348 -3.95 -9.10 14.74
CA PHE A 348 -2.68 -9.53 15.33
C PHE A 348 -2.74 -9.69 16.86
N ASP A 349 -3.66 -9.03 17.55
CA ASP A 349 -3.82 -9.18 19.01
C ASP A 349 -4.42 -10.55 19.32
N ASP A 350 -5.44 -10.96 18.57
CA ASP A 350 -6.03 -12.29 18.65
C ASP A 350 -5.06 -13.40 18.25
N LEU A 351 -4.24 -13.17 17.22
CA LEU A 351 -3.13 -14.07 16.87
C LEU A 351 -2.16 -14.22 18.05
N SER A 352 -1.73 -13.11 18.65
CA SER A 352 -0.81 -13.11 19.79
C SER A 352 -1.34 -13.88 20.99
N LYS A 353 -2.63 -13.70 21.33
CA LYS A 353 -3.28 -14.43 22.42
C LYS A 353 -3.30 -15.93 22.17
N GLN A 354 -3.73 -16.35 20.98
CA GLN A 354 -3.84 -17.77 20.63
C GLN A 354 -2.47 -18.46 20.62
N LEU A 355 -1.46 -17.85 20.00
CA LEU A 355 -0.10 -18.38 19.98
C LEU A 355 0.51 -18.46 21.38
N THR A 356 0.30 -17.43 22.22
CA THR A 356 0.75 -17.44 23.62
C THR A 356 0.10 -18.57 24.39
N HIS A 357 -1.21 -18.72 24.29
CA HIS A 357 -1.92 -19.79 25.00
C HIS A 357 -1.48 -21.18 24.53
N LEU A 358 -1.24 -21.36 23.24
CA LEU A 358 -0.67 -22.59 22.70
C LEU A 358 0.73 -22.87 23.29
N ALA A 359 1.62 -21.87 23.29
CA ALA A 359 2.96 -22.00 23.84
C ALA A 359 2.98 -22.37 25.32
N GLU A 360 2.14 -21.74 26.14
CA GLU A 360 2.02 -22.07 27.57
C GLU A 360 1.62 -23.54 27.79
N ASN A 361 0.61 -24.02 27.05
CA ASN A 361 0.13 -25.40 27.20
C ASN A 361 1.13 -26.42 26.66
N VAL A 362 1.81 -26.12 25.55
CA VAL A 362 2.88 -26.99 25.02
C VAL A 362 4.06 -27.07 25.99
N VAL A 363 4.52 -25.93 26.53
CA VAL A 363 5.62 -25.90 27.51
C VAL A 363 5.23 -26.65 28.78
N ARG A 364 4.00 -26.47 29.28
CA ARG A 364 3.48 -27.20 30.44
C ARG A 364 3.49 -28.71 30.20
N ALA A 365 2.87 -29.17 29.11
CA ALA A 365 2.79 -30.58 28.79
C ALA A 365 4.17 -31.21 28.56
N ALA A 366 5.08 -30.51 27.87
CA ALA A 366 6.46 -30.96 27.67
C ALA A 366 7.19 -31.12 29.01
N THR A 367 7.11 -30.11 29.88
CA THR A 367 7.80 -30.11 31.18
C THR A 367 7.26 -31.21 32.09
N GLU A 368 5.93 -31.37 32.17
CA GLU A 368 5.28 -32.41 32.98
C GLU A 368 5.68 -33.81 32.48
N MET A 369 5.67 -34.04 31.17
CA MET A 369 6.08 -35.32 30.59
C MET A 369 7.55 -35.66 30.87
N VAL A 370 8.45 -34.66 30.76
CA VAL A 370 9.87 -34.85 31.05
C VAL A 370 10.11 -35.06 32.54
N TYR A 371 9.41 -34.33 33.40
CA TYR A 371 9.52 -34.51 34.85
C TYR A 371 9.17 -35.93 35.27
N GLU A 372 8.02 -36.46 34.83
CA GLU A 372 7.62 -37.83 35.14
C GLU A 372 8.61 -38.85 34.55
N HIS A 373 9.10 -38.63 33.33
CA HIS A 373 10.12 -39.50 32.72
C HIS A 373 11.42 -39.55 33.53
N LEU A 374 11.89 -38.41 34.04
CA LEU A 374 13.07 -38.32 34.88
C LEU A 374 12.82 -38.89 36.29
N ALA A 375 11.64 -38.66 36.86
CA ALA A 375 11.26 -39.18 38.17
C ALA A 375 11.16 -40.70 38.17
N GLU A 376 10.66 -41.33 37.11
CA GLU A 376 10.68 -42.79 36.93
C GLU A 376 12.11 -43.37 36.93
N ARG A 377 13.10 -42.58 36.46
CA ARG A 377 14.49 -43.04 36.29
C ARG A 377 15.38 -42.78 37.50
N PHE A 378 15.20 -41.64 38.16
CA PHE A 378 16.10 -41.15 39.21
C PHE A 378 15.39 -40.96 40.57
N GLY A 379 14.07 -41.11 40.62
CA GLY A 379 13.23 -40.73 41.77
C GLY A 379 12.85 -39.25 41.76
N ARG A 380 12.01 -38.86 42.71
CA ARG A 380 11.56 -37.47 42.89
C ARG A 380 12.65 -36.65 43.58
N PRO A 381 12.91 -35.41 43.15
CA PRO A 381 13.91 -34.54 43.77
C PRO A 381 13.46 -34.15 45.17
N MET A 382 14.25 -34.48 46.19
CA MET A 382 13.95 -34.16 47.59
C MET A 382 14.90 -33.07 48.10
N SER A 383 14.40 -32.19 48.94
CA SER A 383 15.20 -31.26 49.73
C SER A 383 15.96 -32.00 50.84
N VAL A 384 16.94 -31.33 51.45
CA VAL A 384 17.67 -31.86 52.62
C VAL A 384 16.73 -32.20 53.79
N ALA A 385 15.58 -31.55 53.88
CA ALA A 385 14.56 -31.80 54.90
C ALA A 385 13.58 -32.94 54.56
N GLY A 386 13.77 -33.63 53.43
CA GLY A 386 12.89 -34.73 52.99
C GLY A 386 11.54 -34.27 52.42
N LEU A 387 11.42 -33.01 52.02
CA LEU A 387 10.28 -32.49 51.27
C LEU A 387 10.59 -32.47 49.78
N GLU A 388 9.64 -32.80 48.90
CA GLU A 388 9.84 -32.73 47.44
C GLU A 388 10.19 -31.30 47.01
N ALA A 389 11.30 -31.16 46.27
CA ALA A 389 11.77 -29.90 45.75
C ALA A 389 10.88 -29.46 44.58
N ARG A 390 10.36 -28.24 44.66
CA ARG A 390 9.41 -27.69 43.69
C ARG A 390 10.16 -27.01 42.55
N TYR A 391 9.52 -26.90 41.39
CA TYR A 391 10.03 -26.11 40.26
C TYR A 391 8.93 -25.25 39.64
N ALA A 392 9.33 -24.16 39.01
CA ALA A 392 8.46 -23.28 38.24
C ALA A 392 9.16 -22.86 36.93
N VAL A 393 8.36 -22.77 35.87
CA VAL A 393 8.80 -22.32 34.54
C VAL A 393 8.20 -20.95 34.28
N PHE A 394 9.04 -20.02 33.88
CA PHE A 394 8.66 -18.64 33.62
C PHE A 394 8.84 -18.30 32.14
N GLY A 395 7.84 -17.65 31.58
CA GLY A 395 7.96 -16.99 30.28
C GLY A 395 8.56 -15.60 30.45
N LEU A 396 9.49 -15.24 29.57
CA LEU A 396 10.06 -13.89 29.45
C LEU A 396 9.69 -13.26 28.10
N GLY A 397 10.13 -12.01 27.92
CA GLY A 397 10.00 -11.25 26.68
C GLY A 397 8.61 -11.34 26.06
N LYS A 398 8.51 -11.86 24.83
CA LYS A 398 7.23 -11.90 24.10
C LYS A 398 6.24 -12.90 24.70
N LEU A 399 6.69 -14.05 25.20
CA LEU A 399 5.82 -15.04 25.83
C LEU A 399 5.27 -14.52 27.16
N GLY A 400 6.16 -14.00 28.00
CA GLY A 400 5.79 -13.42 29.29
C GLY A 400 4.82 -12.25 29.15
N GLY A 401 5.02 -11.43 28.11
CA GLY A 401 4.15 -10.32 27.74
C GLY A 401 2.82 -10.67 27.06
N ALA A 402 2.59 -11.94 26.70
CA ALA A 402 1.47 -12.38 25.86
C ALA A 402 1.43 -11.72 24.47
N ASP A 403 2.61 -11.45 23.93
CA ASP A 403 2.84 -10.76 22.66
C ASP A 403 3.62 -11.69 21.69
N LEU A 404 3.33 -12.99 21.65
CA LEU A 404 3.86 -13.87 20.60
C LEU A 404 3.30 -13.46 19.22
N GLY A 405 4.02 -13.78 18.15
CA GLY A 405 3.57 -13.54 16.79
C GLY A 405 4.33 -14.44 15.83
N TYR A 406 4.22 -14.19 14.53
CA TYR A 406 5.00 -14.93 13.53
C TYR A 406 6.49 -14.92 13.88
N ALA A 407 7.17 -16.03 13.58
CA ALA A 407 8.59 -16.26 13.89
C ALA A 407 9.02 -15.70 15.26
N SER A 408 8.37 -16.19 16.32
CA SER A 408 8.74 -15.87 17.69
C SER A 408 9.34 -17.08 18.41
N ASP A 409 10.47 -16.84 19.05
CA ASP A 409 11.05 -17.72 20.06
C ASP A 409 10.17 -17.79 21.32
N ILE A 410 10.41 -18.82 22.13
CA ILE A 410 9.83 -19.05 23.44
C ILE A 410 10.93 -18.87 24.47
N GLU A 411 11.00 -17.67 25.04
CA GLU A 411 11.99 -17.29 26.03
C GLU A 411 11.59 -17.84 27.41
N LEU A 412 12.37 -18.78 27.94
CA LEU A 412 12.06 -19.49 29.20
C LEU A 412 13.17 -19.35 30.26
N LEU A 413 12.74 -19.35 31.52
CA LEU A 413 13.59 -19.50 32.69
C LEU A 413 13.00 -20.57 33.62
N PHE A 414 13.84 -21.48 34.11
CA PHE A 414 13.44 -22.52 35.06
C PHE A 414 14.07 -22.25 36.41
N VAL A 415 13.23 -22.25 37.46
CA VAL A 415 13.67 -22.07 38.84
C VAL A 415 13.19 -23.22 39.71
N TYR A 416 14.05 -23.75 40.56
CA TYR A 416 13.70 -24.76 41.56
C TYR A 416 13.94 -24.28 42.99
N SER A 417 13.19 -24.82 43.95
CA SER A 417 13.13 -24.30 45.32
C SER A 417 14.40 -24.59 46.13
N ASP A 418 14.83 -25.86 46.16
CA ASP A 418 15.80 -26.34 47.16
C ASP A 418 16.88 -27.26 46.58
N LYS A 419 18.06 -27.19 47.21
CA LYS A 419 19.14 -28.16 47.01
C LYS A 419 18.80 -29.49 47.70
N GLY A 420 19.34 -30.57 47.18
CA GLY A 420 19.15 -31.91 47.71
C GLY A 420 19.45 -32.97 46.66
N GLN A 421 18.84 -34.14 46.78
CA GLN A 421 19.04 -35.28 45.89
C GLN A 421 17.71 -36.00 45.62
N THR A 422 17.65 -36.75 44.52
CA THR A 422 16.48 -37.57 44.19
C THR A 422 16.39 -38.82 45.06
N ASP A 423 15.18 -39.32 45.30
CA ASP A 423 14.92 -40.46 46.21
C ASP A 423 14.92 -41.85 45.55
N GLY A 424 15.31 -41.96 44.28
CA GLY A 424 15.29 -43.22 43.54
C GLY A 424 16.58 -44.03 43.68
N GLU A 425 16.57 -45.25 43.13
CA GLU A 425 17.72 -46.17 43.18
C GLU A 425 19.01 -45.58 42.59
N LYS A 426 18.88 -44.79 41.52
CA LYS A 426 19.97 -44.01 40.92
C LYS A 426 19.82 -42.55 41.33
N SER A 427 20.18 -42.23 42.55
CA SER A 427 20.07 -40.86 43.07
C SER A 427 21.05 -39.90 42.38
N ILE A 428 20.55 -38.72 42.00
CA ILE A 428 21.34 -37.60 41.46
C ILE A 428 21.03 -36.33 42.23
N THR A 429 21.88 -35.31 42.10
CA THR A 429 21.62 -34.02 42.77
C THR A 429 20.42 -33.30 42.13
N ASN A 430 19.71 -32.48 42.91
CA ASN A 430 18.62 -31.65 42.37
C ASN A 430 19.11 -30.74 41.24
N THR A 431 20.34 -30.23 41.33
CA THR A 431 20.97 -29.44 40.25
C THR A 431 21.00 -30.24 38.94
N GLU A 432 21.51 -31.46 38.97
CA GLU A 432 21.58 -32.33 37.78
C GLU A 432 20.19 -32.71 37.28
N PHE A 433 19.27 -33.04 38.18
CA PHE A 433 17.89 -33.39 37.83
C PHE A 433 17.18 -32.24 37.09
N PHE A 434 17.27 -31.02 37.63
CA PHE A 434 16.63 -29.87 37.00
C PHE A 434 17.37 -29.39 35.74
N GLU A 435 18.70 -29.55 35.64
CA GLU A 435 19.41 -29.32 34.37
C GLU A 435 18.97 -30.31 33.27
N LEU A 436 18.78 -31.58 33.64
CA LEU A 436 18.19 -32.59 32.75
C LEU A 436 16.77 -32.20 32.34
N LEU A 437 15.93 -31.79 33.29
CA LEU A 437 14.55 -31.34 33.02
C LEU A 437 14.52 -30.23 31.98
N VAL A 438 15.35 -29.19 32.15
CA VAL A 438 15.40 -28.06 31.21
C VAL A 438 15.87 -28.53 29.83
N ARG A 439 16.96 -29.28 29.77
CA ARG A 439 17.55 -29.76 28.51
C ARG A 439 16.58 -30.65 27.75
N GLU A 440 15.98 -31.63 28.41
CA GLU A 440 15.05 -32.57 27.79
C GLU A 440 13.71 -31.90 27.44
N THR A 441 13.24 -30.93 28.21
CA THR A 441 12.07 -30.11 27.84
C THR A 441 12.34 -29.30 26.58
N ALA A 442 13.49 -28.63 26.49
CA ALA A 442 13.88 -27.89 25.29
C ALA A 442 14.03 -28.80 24.06
N GLN A 443 14.52 -30.04 24.25
CA GLN A 443 14.61 -31.04 23.19
C GLN A 443 13.28 -31.70 22.83
N ALA A 444 12.31 -31.70 23.75
CA ALA A 444 10.97 -32.25 23.50
C ALA A 444 10.12 -31.33 22.61
N ILE A 445 10.39 -30.03 22.61
CA ILE A 445 9.71 -29.02 21.78
C ILE A 445 10.55 -28.76 20.53
N GLU A 446 10.11 -29.32 19.39
CA GLU A 446 10.85 -29.24 18.14
C GLU A 446 10.35 -28.05 17.29
N ALA A 447 11.28 -27.20 16.88
CA ALA A 447 11.03 -26.10 15.94
C ALA A 447 11.32 -26.58 14.52
N LYS A 448 10.37 -26.37 13.59
CA LYS A 448 10.58 -26.70 12.16
C LYS A 448 11.67 -25.83 11.51
N ARG A 449 11.80 -24.58 11.98
CA ARG A 449 12.81 -23.62 11.53
C ARG A 449 13.32 -22.80 12.71
N GLU A 450 14.53 -22.28 12.56
CA GLU A 450 15.10 -21.31 13.51
C GLU A 450 14.13 -20.13 13.69
N GLY A 451 13.90 -19.71 14.94
CA GLY A 451 13.07 -18.55 15.23
C GLY A 451 11.57 -18.81 15.36
N ILE A 452 11.06 -20.02 15.07
CA ILE A 452 9.63 -20.34 15.12
C ILE A 452 9.35 -21.32 16.24
N PHE A 453 8.79 -20.84 17.34
CA PHE A 453 8.47 -21.67 18.51
C PHE A 453 9.71 -22.36 19.10
N GLN A 454 10.90 -21.81 18.82
CA GLN A 454 12.18 -22.31 19.30
C GLN A 454 12.38 -21.89 20.75
N VAL A 455 12.74 -22.84 21.61
CA VAL A 455 13.01 -22.56 23.02
C VAL A 455 14.32 -21.78 23.13
N ASP A 456 14.26 -20.59 23.73
CA ASP A 456 15.40 -19.74 24.02
C ASP A 456 15.62 -19.65 25.54
N LEU A 457 16.81 -20.07 25.98
CA LEU A 457 17.21 -20.09 27.38
C LEU A 457 18.28 -19.03 27.70
N ARG A 458 18.57 -18.10 26.80
CA ARG A 458 19.68 -17.13 26.93
C ARG A 458 19.46 -16.05 27.99
N LEU A 459 18.22 -15.83 28.43
CA LEU A 459 17.89 -14.82 29.46
C LEU A 459 18.09 -15.31 30.90
N ARG A 460 18.58 -16.55 31.09
CA ARG A 460 18.91 -17.08 32.42
C ARG A 460 20.16 -16.42 33.02
N PRO A 461 20.36 -16.47 34.35
CA PRO A 461 21.57 -15.94 35.00
C PRO A 461 22.86 -16.38 34.33
N HIS A 462 23.76 -15.44 34.02
CA HIS A 462 25.01 -15.64 33.26
C HIS A 462 24.82 -16.10 31.80
N GLY A 463 23.61 -16.01 31.25
CA GLY A 463 23.28 -16.35 29.88
C GLY A 463 23.77 -17.74 29.48
N ASN A 464 24.46 -17.84 28.34
CA ASN A 464 24.98 -19.12 27.82
C ASN A 464 26.00 -19.81 28.73
N ALA A 465 26.70 -19.05 29.59
CA ALA A 465 27.69 -19.59 30.52
C ALA A 465 27.06 -20.06 31.85
N GLY A 466 25.78 -19.78 32.07
CA GLY A 466 25.04 -20.15 33.27
C GLY A 466 24.43 -21.55 33.22
N PRO A 467 24.09 -22.11 34.40
CA PRO A 467 23.37 -23.39 34.48
C PRO A 467 22.03 -23.28 33.78
N LEU A 468 21.53 -24.39 33.23
CA LEU A 468 20.24 -24.41 32.53
C LEU A 468 19.06 -24.18 33.49
N ALA A 469 19.17 -24.71 34.72
CA ALA A 469 18.21 -24.51 35.80
C ALA A 469 18.84 -23.66 36.92
N CYS A 470 18.07 -22.70 37.44
CA CYS A 470 18.52 -21.82 38.52
C CYS A 470 17.86 -22.24 39.85
N SER A 471 18.60 -22.29 40.95
CA SER A 471 17.96 -22.38 42.27
C SER A 471 17.38 -21.03 42.67
N LEU A 472 16.32 -21.02 43.48
CA LEU A 472 15.74 -19.80 44.04
C LEU A 472 16.80 -18.94 44.75
N GLU A 473 17.67 -19.58 45.52
CA GLU A 473 18.80 -18.91 46.19
C GLU A 473 19.72 -18.20 45.19
N ARG A 474 20.08 -18.87 44.08
CA ARG A 474 20.96 -18.30 43.06
C ARG A 474 20.28 -17.18 42.27
N PHE A 475 18.99 -17.31 41.99
CA PHE A 475 18.18 -16.27 41.37
C PHE A 475 18.22 -14.98 42.20
N CYS A 476 17.95 -15.09 43.50
CA CYS A 476 17.96 -13.95 44.42
C CYS A 476 19.36 -13.31 44.52
N LYS A 477 20.42 -14.11 44.59
CA LYS A 477 21.81 -13.61 44.62
C LYS A 477 22.23 -12.92 43.33
N TYR A 478 21.77 -13.39 42.17
CA TYR A 478 22.15 -12.85 40.87
C TYR A 478 21.45 -11.52 40.57
N TYR A 479 20.12 -11.51 40.68
CA TYR A 479 19.30 -10.34 40.30
C TYR A 479 19.11 -9.34 41.44
N GLY A 480 19.27 -9.78 42.69
CA GLY A 480 19.04 -8.96 43.88
C GLY A 480 19.99 -7.75 44.00
N PRO A 481 19.75 -6.89 45.00
CA PRO A 481 20.58 -5.72 45.25
C PRO A 481 22.06 -6.08 45.46
N GLY A 482 22.97 -5.43 44.71
CA GLY A 482 24.40 -5.74 44.75
C GLY A 482 24.81 -7.01 44.00
N GLY A 483 23.87 -7.71 43.36
CA GLY A 483 24.13 -8.86 42.50
C GLY A 483 24.75 -8.47 41.14
N PRO A 484 25.39 -9.42 40.45
CA PRO A 484 26.14 -9.17 39.21
C PRO A 484 25.27 -8.96 37.95
N ALA A 485 23.94 -9.05 38.03
CA ALA A 485 23.08 -8.82 36.87
C ALA A 485 23.24 -7.40 36.30
N HIS A 486 23.20 -7.27 34.98
CA HIS A 486 23.15 -5.98 34.28
C HIS A 486 21.76 -5.34 34.34
N SER A 487 21.67 -4.03 34.15
CA SER A 487 20.38 -3.30 34.19
C SER A 487 19.37 -3.83 33.17
N TYR A 488 19.83 -4.22 31.98
CA TYR A 488 18.94 -4.79 30.95
C TYR A 488 18.42 -6.19 31.31
N GLU A 489 19.19 -6.99 32.06
CA GLU A 489 18.73 -8.29 32.53
C GLU A 489 17.66 -8.12 33.61
N ARG A 490 17.82 -7.13 34.50
CA ARG A 490 16.78 -6.76 35.48
C ARG A 490 15.54 -6.18 34.78
N LEU A 491 15.70 -5.35 33.76
CA LEU A 491 14.59 -4.82 32.98
C LEU A 491 13.80 -5.94 32.29
N ALA A 492 14.48 -6.96 31.76
CA ALA A 492 13.83 -8.13 31.15
C ALA A 492 12.90 -8.87 32.13
N LEU A 493 13.17 -8.78 33.44
CA LEU A 493 12.29 -9.36 34.46
C LEU A 493 10.92 -8.69 34.54
N VAL A 494 10.72 -7.47 34.03
CA VAL A 494 9.38 -6.84 33.93
C VAL A 494 8.39 -7.77 33.21
N ARG A 495 8.87 -8.54 32.23
CA ARG A 495 8.07 -9.50 31.46
C ARG A 495 8.05 -10.91 32.05
N LEU A 496 8.78 -11.20 33.13
CA LEU A 496 8.84 -12.53 33.74
C LEU A 496 7.49 -12.92 34.35
N ARG A 497 6.89 -14.04 33.94
CA ARG A 497 5.65 -14.57 34.53
C ARG A 497 5.65 -16.10 34.57
N ALA A 498 5.13 -16.68 35.64
CA ALA A 498 4.97 -18.14 35.76
C ALA A 498 3.95 -18.67 34.74
N ILE A 499 4.31 -19.74 34.02
CA ILE A 499 3.47 -20.38 33.00
C ILE A 499 3.24 -21.88 33.23
N ALA A 500 4.16 -22.55 33.94
CA ALA A 500 4.08 -23.96 34.30
C ALA A 500 4.85 -24.27 35.61
N GLY A 501 4.65 -25.48 36.15
CA GLY A 501 5.22 -25.93 37.42
C GLY A 501 4.36 -25.57 38.65
N ASP A 502 4.99 -25.52 39.81
CA ASP A 502 4.35 -25.24 41.11
C ASP A 502 3.84 -23.81 41.22
N ARG A 503 2.56 -23.66 41.58
CA ARG A 503 1.88 -22.36 41.62
C ARG A 503 2.39 -21.46 42.74
N ASP A 504 2.71 -22.03 43.90
CA ASP A 504 3.14 -21.26 45.07
C ASP A 504 4.54 -20.70 44.86
N LEU A 505 5.46 -21.53 44.34
CA LEU A 505 6.82 -21.10 43.97
C LEU A 505 6.78 -20.03 42.88
N GLY A 506 5.92 -20.21 41.87
CA GLY A 506 5.68 -19.20 40.83
C GLY A 506 5.27 -17.85 41.42
N ALA A 507 4.22 -17.83 42.25
CA ALA A 507 3.73 -16.63 42.90
C ALA A 507 4.74 -16.02 43.90
N GLN A 508 5.58 -16.84 44.54
CA GLN A 508 6.68 -16.36 45.38
C GLN A 508 7.74 -15.63 44.54
N LEU A 509 8.16 -16.20 43.42
CA LEU A 509 9.20 -15.61 42.60
C LEU A 509 8.73 -14.35 41.86
N GLU A 510 7.45 -14.26 41.47
CA GLU A 510 6.87 -13.03 40.93
C GLU A 510 6.86 -11.88 41.96
N ARG A 511 6.64 -12.19 43.25
CA ARG A 511 6.79 -11.19 44.33
C ARG A 511 8.23 -10.74 44.49
N ILE A 512 9.19 -11.68 44.48
CA ILE A 512 10.62 -11.38 44.55
C ILE A 512 11.06 -10.54 43.34
N ARG A 513 10.59 -10.90 42.14
CA ARG A 513 10.76 -10.11 40.91
C ARG A 513 10.30 -8.68 41.13
N ASP A 514 9.12 -8.47 41.71
CA ASP A 514 8.60 -7.12 41.95
C ASP A 514 9.45 -6.31 42.92
N GLU A 515 9.95 -6.95 43.98
CA GLU A 515 10.88 -6.31 44.94
C GLU A 515 12.18 -5.89 44.26
N ILE A 516 12.75 -6.78 43.43
CA ILE A 516 13.97 -6.51 42.67
C ILE A 516 13.74 -5.39 41.66
N VAL A 517 12.71 -5.47 40.83
CA VAL A 517 12.52 -4.55 39.70
C VAL A 517 12.04 -3.18 40.16
N TYR A 518 11.06 -3.11 41.07
CA TYR A 518 10.35 -1.86 41.37
C TYR A 518 10.76 -1.21 42.71
N LEU A 519 11.33 -1.96 43.66
CA LEU A 519 11.62 -1.43 45.00
C LEU A 519 13.11 -1.16 45.25
N SER A 520 14.00 -1.92 44.60
CA SER A 520 15.43 -1.91 44.93
C SER A 520 16.26 -0.78 44.29
N LYS A 521 15.74 -0.08 43.28
CA LYS A 521 16.45 0.96 42.49
C LYS A 521 17.80 0.48 41.92
N THR A 522 17.84 -0.75 41.41
CA THR A 522 19.06 -1.41 40.90
C THR A 522 19.26 -1.31 39.38
N ILE A 523 18.40 -0.57 38.68
CA ILE A 523 18.45 -0.37 37.22
C ILE A 523 19.04 1.02 36.93
N ASP A 524 20.17 1.05 36.23
CA ASP A 524 20.81 2.28 35.74
C ASP A 524 20.32 2.61 34.32
N LEU A 525 19.66 3.75 34.17
CA LEU A 525 19.15 4.22 32.88
C LEU A 525 20.27 4.51 31.87
N LYS A 526 21.46 4.88 32.34
CA LYS A 526 22.61 5.14 31.46
C LYS A 526 23.07 3.86 30.78
N GLU A 527 23.15 2.75 31.52
CA GLU A 527 23.48 1.44 30.97
C GLU A 527 22.45 0.98 29.91
N LEU A 528 21.17 1.27 30.14
CA LEU A 528 20.11 0.97 29.17
C LEU A 528 20.23 1.80 27.88
N ARG A 529 20.54 3.10 28.00
CA ARG A 529 20.79 3.99 26.84
C ARG A 529 21.98 3.49 26.01
N GLU A 530 23.12 3.20 26.66
CA GLU A 530 24.32 2.68 25.99
C GLU A 530 24.06 1.35 25.27
N LEU A 531 23.29 0.45 25.88
CA LEU A 531 22.85 -0.80 25.24
C LEU A 531 21.96 -0.51 24.03
N ARG A 532 21.02 0.44 24.15
CA ARG A 532 20.08 0.76 23.08
C ARG A 532 20.79 1.33 21.85
N GLU A 533 21.77 2.21 22.06
CA GLU A 533 22.66 2.68 20.99
C GLU A 533 23.44 1.54 20.33
N LYS A 534 24.01 0.63 21.13
CA LYS A 534 24.73 -0.54 20.61
C LYS A 534 23.82 -1.42 19.73
N GLN A 535 22.59 -1.67 20.17
CA GLN A 535 21.62 -2.46 19.38
C GLN A 535 21.27 -1.77 18.06
N PHE A 536 21.15 -0.45 18.04
CA PHE A 536 20.94 0.30 16.79
C PHE A 536 22.15 0.15 15.86
N ARG A 537 23.37 0.34 16.37
CA ARG A 537 24.62 0.18 15.60
C ARG A 537 24.80 -1.22 15.01
N GLU A 538 24.39 -2.26 15.72
CA GLU A 538 24.56 -3.65 15.26
C GLU A 538 23.44 -4.13 14.33
N LYS A 539 22.21 -3.61 14.49
CA LYS A 539 21.01 -4.19 13.86
C LYS A 539 20.26 -3.24 12.92
N ALA A 540 20.57 -1.95 12.91
CA ALA A 540 19.79 -0.93 12.22
C ALA A 540 20.59 0.28 11.72
N SER A 541 21.93 0.27 11.76
CA SER A 541 22.77 1.34 11.23
C SER A 541 22.97 1.29 9.71
N GLY A 542 22.23 0.40 9.03
CA GLY A 542 22.20 0.37 7.57
C GLY A 542 21.48 1.59 6.99
N ARG A 543 21.44 1.68 5.66
CA ARG A 543 20.69 2.73 4.96
C ARG A 543 19.17 2.60 5.09
N ARG A 544 18.67 1.39 5.41
CA ARG A 544 17.25 1.09 5.48
C ARG A 544 16.73 1.24 6.90
N ILE A 545 15.46 1.62 7.02
CA ILE A 545 14.78 1.74 8.31
C ILE A 545 14.46 0.34 8.82
N ASN A 546 14.89 0.02 10.03
CA ASN A 546 14.54 -1.21 10.72
C ASN A 546 13.29 -0.98 11.58
N ALA A 547 12.21 -1.74 11.34
CA ALA A 547 10.94 -1.56 12.03
C ALA A 547 11.01 -1.77 13.56
N LYS A 548 12.06 -2.45 14.03
CA LYS A 548 12.25 -2.79 15.45
C LYS A 548 13.30 -1.92 16.14
N PHE A 549 14.46 -1.72 15.51
CA PHE A 549 15.65 -1.15 16.16
C PHE A 549 16.05 0.25 15.68
N SER A 550 15.42 0.82 14.65
CA SER A 550 15.63 2.24 14.30
C SER A 550 14.96 3.18 15.31
N PRO A 551 15.37 4.46 15.39
CA PRO A 551 14.76 5.45 16.29
C PRO A 551 13.26 5.64 16.01
N GLY A 552 12.43 5.48 17.04
CA GLY A 552 10.98 5.42 16.95
C GLY A 552 10.42 4.03 16.63
N GLY A 553 11.27 3.01 16.54
CA GLY A 553 10.88 1.63 16.27
C GLY A 553 10.26 0.94 17.49
N LEU A 554 9.87 -0.33 17.30
CA LEU A 554 9.18 -1.11 18.34
C LEU A 554 9.95 -1.22 19.67
N VAL A 555 11.28 -1.29 19.63
CA VAL A 555 12.08 -1.45 20.87
C VAL A 555 12.06 -0.20 21.73
N ASP A 556 12.00 1.00 21.14
CA ASP A 556 11.99 2.26 21.90
C ASP A 556 10.74 2.29 22.79
N ILE A 557 9.56 2.12 22.20
CA ILE A 557 8.31 2.05 22.98
C ILE A 557 8.30 0.90 24.00
N GLU A 558 8.89 -0.27 23.68
CA GLU A 558 8.94 -1.39 24.61
C GLU A 558 9.85 -1.12 25.82
N TYR A 559 11.00 -0.48 25.61
CA TYR A 559 11.97 -0.16 26.66
C TYR A 559 11.48 1.01 27.50
N ASP A 560 11.04 2.07 26.85
CA ASP A 560 10.67 3.32 27.51
C ASP A 560 9.45 3.15 28.41
N VAL A 561 8.44 2.39 27.97
CA VAL A 561 7.31 2.04 28.84
C VAL A 561 7.77 1.16 30.01
N GLN A 562 8.67 0.19 29.80
CA GLN A 562 9.21 -0.62 30.90
C GLN A 562 10.04 0.22 31.88
N ILE A 563 10.77 1.22 31.39
CA ILE A 563 11.49 2.18 32.23
C ILE A 563 10.48 2.98 33.08
N LEU A 564 9.38 3.46 32.49
CA LEU A 564 8.31 4.11 33.28
C LEU A 564 7.70 3.15 34.30
N GLN A 565 7.48 1.88 33.95
CA GLN A 565 7.03 0.87 34.91
C GLN A 565 8.02 0.72 36.08
N VAL A 566 9.32 0.69 35.82
CA VAL A 566 10.37 0.63 36.85
C VAL A 566 10.35 1.89 37.72
N MET A 567 10.27 3.07 37.11
CA MET A 567 10.32 4.36 37.81
C MET A 567 9.12 4.57 38.75
N TYR A 568 7.93 4.18 38.31
CA TYR A 568 6.68 4.48 39.00
C TYR A 568 6.00 3.26 39.66
N GLY A 569 6.45 2.04 39.33
CA GLY A 569 5.85 0.79 39.82
C GLY A 569 5.99 0.57 41.33
N LYS A 570 6.89 1.30 41.99
CA LYS A 570 6.95 1.34 43.46
C LYS A 570 5.63 1.83 44.05
N ASP A 571 5.16 2.98 43.58
CA ASP A 571 4.01 3.69 44.14
C ASP A 571 2.69 3.33 43.44
N ILE A 572 2.77 2.76 42.23
CA ILE A 572 1.61 2.37 41.43
C ILE A 572 1.67 0.86 41.11
N PRO A 573 1.05 0.00 41.94
CA PRO A 573 1.06 -1.45 41.73
C PRO A 573 0.46 -1.91 40.39
N ASP A 574 -0.51 -1.17 39.84
CA ASP A 574 -1.12 -1.45 38.52
C ASP A 574 -0.06 -1.48 37.38
N LEU A 575 1.10 -0.84 37.57
CA LEU A 575 2.22 -0.85 36.60
C LEU A 575 3.06 -2.13 36.66
N ARG A 576 2.91 -3.00 37.66
CA ARG A 576 3.69 -4.25 37.80
C ARG A 576 3.14 -5.38 36.93
N THR A 577 2.68 -5.04 35.74
CA THR A 577 2.11 -5.96 34.76
C THR A 577 3.15 -6.31 33.69
N PRO A 578 3.26 -7.57 33.25
CA PRO A 578 4.10 -7.92 32.12
C PRO A 578 3.48 -7.50 30.77
N ARG A 579 2.24 -6.98 30.75
CA ARG A 579 1.50 -6.68 29.51
C ARG A 579 1.61 -5.21 29.14
N MET A 580 2.18 -4.93 27.96
CA MET A 580 2.43 -3.57 27.46
C MET A 580 1.17 -2.71 27.39
N ARG A 581 0.07 -3.28 26.88
CA ARG A 581 -1.21 -2.56 26.73
C ARG A 581 -1.80 -2.16 28.08
N ASP A 582 -1.63 -3.01 29.09
CA ASP A 582 -2.11 -2.73 30.45
C ASP A 582 -1.23 -1.68 31.13
N ALA A 583 0.10 -1.73 30.91
CA ALA A 583 1.04 -0.73 31.40
C ALA A 583 0.72 0.68 30.86
N LEU A 584 0.49 0.83 29.55
CA LEU A 584 0.12 2.12 28.94
C LEU A 584 -1.19 2.68 29.51
N ARG A 585 -2.19 1.82 29.75
CA ARG A 585 -3.46 2.23 30.38
C ARG A 585 -3.27 2.65 31.83
N ALA A 586 -2.45 1.92 32.59
CA ALA A 586 -2.14 2.22 33.98
C ALA A 586 -1.36 3.54 34.11
N LEU A 587 -0.41 3.81 33.20
CA LEU A 587 0.31 5.09 33.15
C LEU A 587 -0.63 6.28 32.90
N ALA A 588 -1.62 6.12 32.01
CA ALA A 588 -2.62 7.14 31.77
C ALA A 588 -3.56 7.36 32.97
N LYS A 589 -4.06 6.25 33.56
CA LYS A 589 -4.93 6.28 34.74
C LYS A 589 -4.26 6.98 35.93
N ALA A 590 -2.95 6.82 36.07
CA ALA A 590 -2.17 7.44 37.13
C ALA A 590 -1.74 8.89 36.83
N GLY A 591 -2.03 9.42 35.64
CA GLY A 591 -1.63 10.77 35.24
C GLY A 591 -0.15 10.93 34.93
N VAL A 592 0.61 9.82 34.78
CA VAL A 592 2.01 9.85 34.33
C VAL A 592 2.09 10.22 32.85
N LEU A 593 1.15 9.69 32.05
CA LEU A 593 0.96 10.07 30.65
C LEU A 593 -0.38 10.76 30.46
N ALA A 594 -0.42 11.75 29.57
CA ALA A 594 -1.69 12.35 29.17
C ALA A 594 -2.57 11.29 28.46
N PRO A 595 -3.91 11.32 28.60
CA PRO A 595 -4.78 10.33 27.95
C PRO A 595 -4.60 10.25 26.43
N ASN A 596 -4.40 11.39 25.76
CA ASN A 596 -4.14 11.44 24.33
C ASN A 596 -2.78 10.83 23.95
N GLU A 597 -1.73 11.12 24.72
CA GLU A 597 -0.39 10.56 24.51
C GLU A 597 -0.40 9.03 24.67
N SER A 598 -1.04 8.50 25.72
CA SER A 598 -1.19 7.05 25.90
C SER A 598 -2.00 6.40 24.77
N ALA A 599 -3.06 7.05 24.29
CA ALA A 599 -3.83 6.55 23.14
C ALA A 599 -3.01 6.53 21.85
N GLN A 600 -2.20 7.56 21.60
CA GLN A 600 -1.28 7.64 20.47
C GLN A 600 -0.20 6.56 20.55
N LEU A 601 0.42 6.35 21.72
CA LEU A 601 1.41 5.29 21.94
C LEU A 601 0.84 3.89 21.81
N LEU A 602 -0.39 3.66 22.31
CA LEU A 602 -1.07 2.38 22.12
C LEU A 602 -1.34 2.12 20.62
N GLY A 603 -1.73 3.17 19.88
CA GLY A 603 -1.87 3.12 18.42
C GLY A 603 -0.55 2.77 17.73
N ALA A 604 0.53 3.47 18.08
CA ALA A 604 1.86 3.25 17.53
C ALA A 604 2.40 1.85 17.87
N TYR A 605 2.22 1.38 19.10
CA TYR A 605 2.58 0.03 19.53
C TYR A 605 1.87 -1.03 18.68
N ASN A 606 0.54 -0.95 18.57
CA ASN A 606 -0.24 -1.89 17.79
C ASN A 606 0.17 -1.88 16.31
N PHE A 607 0.42 -0.70 15.74
CA PHE A 607 0.89 -0.55 14.37
C PHE A 607 2.29 -1.16 14.15
N LEU A 608 3.27 -0.84 15.01
CA LEU A 608 4.64 -1.36 14.90
C LEU A 608 4.67 -2.88 15.10
N ARG A 609 3.84 -3.41 16.00
CA ARG A 609 3.63 -4.86 16.17
C ARG A 609 3.06 -5.50 14.91
N LYS A 610 2.06 -4.87 14.28
CA LYS A 610 1.49 -5.31 13.00
C LYS A 610 2.54 -5.30 11.88
N LEU A 611 3.33 -4.23 11.78
CA LEU A 611 4.40 -4.09 10.79
C LEU A 611 5.49 -5.15 10.95
N VAL A 612 6.02 -5.32 12.17
CA VAL A 612 7.05 -6.34 12.46
C VAL A 612 6.54 -7.74 12.16
N ASN A 613 5.31 -8.07 12.53
CA ASN A 613 4.75 -9.38 12.21
C ASN A 613 4.49 -9.57 10.71
N GLY A 614 4.06 -8.51 9.99
CA GLY A 614 3.95 -8.52 8.53
C GLY A 614 5.30 -8.78 7.85
N MET A 615 6.37 -8.17 8.34
CA MET A 615 7.75 -8.40 7.89
C MET A 615 8.20 -9.84 8.17
N ARG A 616 7.93 -10.37 9.36
CA ARG A 616 8.26 -11.77 9.69
C ARG A 616 7.50 -12.76 8.82
N MET A 617 6.25 -12.47 8.48
CA MET A 617 5.46 -13.31 7.57
C MET A 617 5.99 -13.26 6.14
N LEU A 618 6.48 -12.09 5.70
CA LEU A 618 7.16 -11.92 4.41
C LEU A 618 8.50 -12.68 4.37
N ARG A 619 9.35 -12.51 5.37
CA ARG A 619 10.73 -13.04 5.40
C ARG A 619 10.84 -14.48 5.89
N GLY A 620 9.83 -14.98 6.61
CA GLY A 620 9.90 -16.27 7.30
C GLY A 620 10.99 -16.33 8.39
N SER A 621 11.44 -15.18 8.90
CA SER A 621 12.54 -15.06 9.87
C SER A 621 12.34 -13.88 10.81
N ALA A 622 12.91 -13.98 12.01
CA ALA A 622 12.91 -12.91 13.01
C ALA A 622 14.07 -11.90 12.86
N LYS A 623 15.05 -12.18 11.98
CA LYS A 623 16.32 -11.45 11.88
C LYS A 623 16.24 -10.24 10.95
N ASP A 624 15.75 -10.42 9.74
CA ASP A 624 15.61 -9.34 8.75
C ASP A 624 14.30 -8.58 8.97
N LEU A 625 14.41 -7.38 9.53
CA LEU A 625 13.29 -6.46 9.78
C LEU A 625 13.55 -5.08 9.16
N ASP A 626 14.47 -5.02 8.20
CA ASP A 626 14.72 -3.82 7.42
C ASP A 626 13.61 -3.66 6.39
N LEU A 627 13.00 -2.47 6.38
CA LEU A 627 11.91 -2.18 5.46
C LEU A 627 12.42 -2.23 4.01
N PRO A 628 11.64 -2.81 3.08
CA PRO A 628 11.90 -2.68 1.66
C PRO A 628 11.90 -1.21 1.24
N ASP A 629 12.56 -0.88 0.13
CA ASP A 629 12.59 0.48 -0.39
C ASP A 629 11.15 0.92 -0.74
N PHE A 630 10.77 2.16 -0.39
CA PHE A 630 9.36 2.59 -0.45
C PHE A 630 8.73 2.57 -1.85
N ASP A 631 9.54 2.62 -2.90
CA ASP A 631 9.10 2.56 -4.29
C ASP A 631 9.15 1.13 -4.88
N SER A 632 9.49 0.13 -4.08
CA SER A 632 9.57 -1.27 -4.52
C SER A 632 8.22 -1.99 -4.45
N ASP A 633 8.00 -2.96 -5.34
CA ASP A 633 6.80 -3.81 -5.32
C ASP A 633 6.70 -4.61 -4.02
N GLU A 634 7.85 -5.00 -3.46
CA GLU A 634 7.91 -5.69 -2.17
C GLU A 634 7.31 -4.86 -1.03
N PHE A 635 7.51 -3.54 -1.02
CA PHE A 635 6.89 -2.64 -0.05
C PHE A 635 5.37 -2.54 -0.28
N GLU A 636 4.92 -2.51 -1.54
CA GLU A 636 3.50 -2.53 -1.87
C GLU A 636 2.84 -3.86 -1.42
N HIS A 637 3.50 -5.00 -1.64
CA HIS A 637 3.04 -6.30 -1.18
C HIS A 637 3.00 -6.38 0.35
N LEU A 638 3.99 -5.81 1.05
CA LEU A 638 3.96 -5.66 2.51
C LEU A 638 2.75 -4.84 2.97
N ALA A 639 2.47 -3.71 2.32
CA ALA A 639 1.31 -2.88 2.63
C ALA A 639 0.00 -3.67 2.47
N ARG A 640 -0.16 -4.39 1.35
CA ARG A 640 -1.34 -5.24 1.13
C ARG A 640 -1.44 -6.37 2.16
N ARG A 641 -0.30 -6.97 2.55
CA ARG A 641 -0.21 -8.06 3.53
C ARG A 641 -0.71 -7.65 4.91
N ILE A 642 -0.41 -6.42 5.34
CA ILE A 642 -0.91 -5.88 6.60
C ILE A 642 -2.24 -5.13 6.43
N GLY A 643 -2.93 -5.31 5.29
CA GLY A 643 -4.32 -4.92 5.09
C GLY A 643 -4.57 -3.55 4.45
N TYR A 644 -3.54 -2.85 3.96
CA TYR A 644 -3.76 -1.61 3.21
C TYR A 644 -4.32 -1.92 1.82
N ARG A 645 -5.31 -1.12 1.40
CA ARG A 645 -5.98 -1.19 0.10
C ARG A 645 -6.07 0.20 -0.51
N MET A 646 -6.35 0.23 -1.82
CA MET A 646 -6.68 1.46 -2.52
C MET A 646 -7.96 2.04 -1.93
N GLU A 647 -7.88 3.25 -1.35
CA GLU A 647 -9.06 3.96 -0.85
C GLU A 647 -8.74 5.46 -0.83
N GLY A 648 -9.67 6.28 -1.31
CA GLY A 648 -9.51 7.73 -1.34
C GLY A 648 -8.34 8.19 -2.21
N GLY A 649 -8.04 7.51 -3.33
CA GLY A 649 -6.95 7.92 -4.24
C GLY A 649 -5.52 7.65 -3.76
N LEU A 650 -5.32 7.17 -2.52
CA LEU A 650 -4.01 6.71 -2.03
C LEU A 650 -3.84 5.20 -2.25
N GLY A 651 -2.69 4.81 -2.78
CA GLY A 651 -2.28 3.42 -2.93
C GLY A 651 -1.87 2.77 -1.60
N PRO A 652 -1.83 1.43 -1.51
CA PRO A 652 -1.44 0.71 -0.30
C PRO A 652 -0.07 1.14 0.25
N ALA A 653 0.95 1.21 -0.62
CA ALA A 653 2.31 1.61 -0.26
C ALA A 653 2.37 3.02 0.36
N GLN A 654 1.68 3.99 -0.26
CA GLN A 654 1.65 5.38 0.22
C GLN A 654 1.04 5.47 1.63
N LYS A 655 -0.08 4.78 1.86
CA LYS A 655 -0.71 4.75 3.19
C LYS A 655 0.21 4.13 4.24
N LEU A 656 0.85 3.00 3.91
CA LEU A 656 1.81 2.38 4.82
C LEU A 656 2.95 3.33 5.15
N ARG A 657 3.55 3.98 4.16
CA ARG A 657 4.64 4.94 4.37
C ARG A 657 4.22 6.07 5.33
N ILE A 658 3.06 6.68 5.11
CA ILE A 658 2.51 7.73 5.97
C ILE A 658 2.37 7.24 7.42
N ASP A 659 1.83 6.04 7.62
CA ASP A 659 1.66 5.48 8.96
C ASP A 659 2.99 5.09 9.61
N ILE A 660 3.99 4.62 8.86
CA ILE A 660 5.35 4.38 9.38
C ILE A 660 5.96 5.69 9.89
N GLU A 661 5.99 6.71 9.03
CA GLU A 661 6.57 8.02 9.39
C GLU A 661 5.84 8.63 10.59
N THR A 662 4.50 8.55 10.60
CA THR A 662 3.65 9.05 11.70
C THR A 662 3.93 8.35 13.02
N ASN A 663 3.83 7.02 13.06
CA ASN A 663 3.91 6.28 14.31
C ASN A 663 5.33 6.29 14.89
N MET A 664 6.37 6.23 14.05
CA MET A 664 7.75 6.33 14.53
C MET A 664 8.07 7.73 15.07
N ALA A 665 7.54 8.80 14.47
CA ALA A 665 7.71 10.16 14.98
C ALA A 665 6.98 10.36 16.33
N ILE A 666 5.78 9.79 16.49
CA ILE A 666 5.06 9.79 17.78
C ILE A 666 5.91 9.13 18.88
N VAL A 667 6.54 7.99 18.59
CA VAL A 667 7.41 7.30 19.55
C VAL A 667 8.64 8.16 19.87
N ARG A 668 9.32 8.75 18.87
CA ARG A 668 10.46 9.65 19.11
C ARG A 668 10.10 10.86 19.96
N ALA A 669 8.98 11.52 19.66
CA ALA A 669 8.49 12.66 20.45
C ALA A 669 8.19 12.27 21.91
N PHE A 670 7.67 11.06 22.13
CA PHE A 670 7.49 10.52 23.47
C PHE A 670 8.83 10.30 24.20
N VAL A 671 9.83 9.69 23.54
CA VAL A 671 11.16 9.51 24.13
C VAL A 671 11.76 10.86 24.50
N GLU A 672 11.70 11.82 23.58
CA GLU A 672 12.21 13.18 23.77
C GLU A 672 11.58 13.87 24.97
N ARG A 673 10.25 13.78 25.12
CA ARG A 673 9.50 14.44 26.19
C ARG A 673 9.81 13.89 27.57
N HIS A 674 9.94 12.57 27.71
CA HIS A 674 10.07 11.92 29.02
C HIS A 674 11.51 11.59 29.42
N PHE A 675 12.41 11.41 28.44
CA PHE A 675 13.78 10.97 28.68
C PHE A 675 14.84 11.89 28.07
N GLY A 676 14.46 12.87 27.24
CA GLY A 676 15.38 13.72 26.50
C GLY A 676 15.81 13.09 25.18
N ARG A 677 16.09 13.95 24.19
CA ARG A 677 16.44 13.54 22.81
C ARG A 677 17.71 12.71 22.74
N GLU A 678 18.63 12.91 23.68
CA GLU A 678 19.86 12.11 23.82
C GLU A 678 19.61 10.66 24.24
N SER A 679 18.37 10.31 24.64
CA SER A 679 17.97 8.92 24.88
C SER A 679 17.65 8.16 23.59
N LEU A 680 17.42 8.86 22.48
CA LEU A 680 17.28 8.22 21.18
C LEU A 680 18.63 7.60 20.78
N PRO A 681 18.65 6.39 20.19
CA PRO A 681 19.90 5.75 19.77
C PRO A 681 20.61 6.49 18.62
N ASP A 682 19.90 7.40 17.95
CA ASP A 682 20.44 8.40 17.04
C ASP A 682 19.66 9.72 17.23
N PRO A 683 20.18 10.65 18.04
CA PRO A 683 19.52 11.93 18.33
C PRO A 683 19.33 12.82 17.10
N GLU A 684 20.12 12.60 16.04
CA GLU A 684 20.01 13.34 14.78
C GLU A 684 18.85 12.86 13.92
N THR A 685 18.29 11.66 14.16
CA THR A 685 17.19 11.15 13.33
C THR A 685 15.92 12.01 13.49
N GLY A 686 15.26 12.30 12.37
CA GLY A 686 13.97 12.98 12.32
C GLY A 686 13.45 13.09 10.90
N THR A 687 12.13 13.21 10.77
CA THR A 687 11.40 13.45 9.52
C THR A 687 10.59 14.73 9.64
N VAL A 688 9.92 15.13 8.56
CA VAL A 688 9.02 16.29 8.59
C VAL A 688 7.92 16.16 9.65
N VAL A 689 7.48 14.93 9.96
CA VAL A 689 6.46 14.70 10.98
C VAL A 689 6.95 15.12 12.36
N ASP A 690 8.22 14.90 12.70
CA ASP A 690 8.81 15.31 13.98
C ASP A 690 8.70 16.82 14.21
N LEU A 691 8.73 17.64 13.14
CA LEU A 691 8.55 19.09 13.23
C LEU A 691 7.15 19.47 13.76
N VAL A 692 6.17 18.59 13.61
CA VAL A 692 4.80 18.75 14.09
C VAL A 692 4.61 18.12 15.47
N VAL A 693 5.06 16.88 15.65
CA VAL A 693 4.76 16.09 16.87
C VAL A 693 5.68 16.37 18.06
N SER A 694 6.94 16.73 17.81
CA SER A 694 7.87 17.06 18.88
C SER A 694 7.58 18.46 19.42
N ASP A 695 7.75 18.63 20.73
CA ASP A 695 7.53 19.92 21.40
C ASP A 695 8.60 20.94 20.96
N THR A 696 9.85 20.49 20.84
CA THR A 696 10.99 21.26 20.34
C THR A 696 11.87 20.40 19.45
N VAL A 697 12.27 20.90 18.29
CA VAL A 697 13.25 20.25 17.41
C VAL A 697 14.48 21.15 17.27
N PRO A 698 15.70 20.63 17.47
CA PRO A 698 16.94 21.39 17.27
C PRO A 698 16.99 22.06 15.89
N GLU A 699 17.58 23.25 15.84
CA GLU A 699 17.58 24.11 14.65
C GLU A 699 18.32 23.47 13.47
N ASP A 700 19.44 22.82 13.72
CA ASP A 700 20.24 22.07 12.76
C ASP A 700 19.45 20.91 12.12
N ILE A 701 18.74 20.13 12.94
CA ILE A 701 17.87 19.04 12.48
C ILE A 701 16.71 19.59 11.64
N ARG A 702 16.04 20.63 12.14
CA ARG A 702 14.97 21.33 11.40
C ARG A 702 15.44 21.82 10.04
N ASN A 703 16.60 22.48 10.00
CA ASN A 703 17.16 23.04 8.78
C ASN A 703 17.52 21.93 7.78
N ARG A 704 18.12 20.83 8.25
CA ARG A 704 18.44 19.68 7.40
C ARG A 704 17.20 19.03 6.80
N ILE A 705 16.16 18.79 7.61
CA ILE A 705 14.90 18.19 7.15
C ILE A 705 14.26 19.08 6.09
N LEU A 706 13.99 20.35 6.39
CA LEU A 706 13.30 21.26 5.48
C LEU A 706 14.11 21.51 4.19
N SER A 707 15.44 21.65 4.30
CA SER A 707 16.30 21.81 3.11
C SER A 707 16.25 20.60 2.18
N SER A 708 16.10 19.37 2.71
CA SER A 708 15.98 18.17 1.87
C SER A 708 14.69 18.12 1.04
N TYR A 709 13.66 18.89 1.42
CA TYR A 709 12.42 19.06 0.65
C TYR A 709 12.45 20.31 -0.26
N GLY A 710 13.59 21.02 -0.34
CA GLY A 710 13.78 22.15 -1.24
C GLY A 710 13.44 23.53 -0.66
N PHE A 711 13.14 23.63 0.64
CA PHE A 711 12.86 24.92 1.29
C PHE A 711 14.12 25.75 1.46
N LYS A 712 14.04 27.03 1.09
CA LYS A 712 15.13 28.01 1.26
C LYS A 712 15.00 28.77 2.58
N ASP A 713 13.79 29.15 2.98
CA ASP A 713 13.52 29.79 4.27
C ASP A 713 12.95 28.76 5.25
N THR A 714 13.85 27.94 5.80
CA THR A 714 13.50 26.87 6.75
C THR A 714 12.85 27.42 8.03
N SER A 715 13.14 28.66 8.41
CA SER A 715 12.58 29.30 9.60
C SER A 715 11.13 29.71 9.38
N LEU A 716 10.80 30.32 8.23
CA LEU A 716 9.43 30.61 7.85
C LEU A 716 8.63 29.32 7.62
N ALA A 717 9.19 28.35 6.90
CA ALA A 717 8.53 27.07 6.63
C ALA A 717 8.15 26.33 7.93
N TYR A 718 9.04 26.29 8.91
CA TYR A 718 8.73 25.72 10.22
C TYR A 718 7.61 26.48 10.95
N ARG A 719 7.62 27.82 10.93
CA ARG A 719 6.55 28.63 11.54
C ARG A 719 5.20 28.35 10.89
N ASN A 720 5.14 28.31 9.56
CA ASN A 720 3.92 28.03 8.81
C ASN A 720 3.40 26.62 9.12
N LEU A 721 4.29 25.63 9.21
CA LEU A 721 3.95 24.26 9.60
C LEU A 721 3.35 24.19 11.01
N ARG A 722 3.99 24.85 12.00
CA ARG A 722 3.48 24.92 13.38
C ARG A 722 2.16 25.68 13.48
N SER A 723 1.94 26.67 12.61
CA SER A 723 0.69 27.42 12.52
C SER A 723 -0.44 26.53 12.00
N LEU A 724 -0.23 25.83 10.88
CA LEU A 724 -1.17 24.86 10.32
C LEU A 724 -1.54 23.76 11.33
N ALA A 725 -0.57 23.23 12.06
CA ALA A 725 -0.79 22.17 13.06
C ALA A 725 -1.78 22.56 14.17
N LYS A 726 -1.92 23.86 14.50
CA LYS A 726 -2.86 24.33 15.54
C LYS A 726 -4.33 24.15 15.17
N HIS A 727 -4.63 23.96 13.88
CA HIS A 727 -5.99 23.82 13.39
C HIS A 727 -6.53 22.38 13.44
N ASP A 728 -5.74 21.41 13.90
CA ASP A 728 -6.19 20.04 14.12
C ASP A 728 -6.42 19.76 15.61
N LEU A 729 -7.69 19.69 16.01
CA LEU A 729 -8.11 19.42 17.40
C LEU A 729 -7.63 18.05 17.91
N THR A 730 -7.43 17.09 17.00
CA THR A 730 -6.98 15.72 17.32
C THR A 730 -5.47 15.54 17.15
N GLY A 731 -4.80 16.45 16.45
CA GLY A 731 -3.41 16.39 15.99
C GLY A 731 -3.11 15.33 14.93
N LYS A 732 -3.85 14.21 14.90
CA LYS A 732 -3.55 13.04 14.06
C LYS A 732 -3.76 13.26 12.57
N THR A 733 -4.79 14.02 12.19
CA THR A 733 -5.16 14.22 10.77
C THR A 733 -4.08 15.02 10.05
N PHE A 734 -3.63 16.11 10.67
CA PHE A 734 -2.61 16.97 10.09
C PHE A 734 -1.25 16.28 10.05
N ILE A 735 -0.90 15.48 11.08
CA ILE A 735 0.32 14.66 11.08
C ILE A 735 0.40 13.77 9.82
N GLN A 736 -0.67 13.03 9.52
CA GLN A 736 -0.71 12.17 8.33
C GLN A 736 -0.68 13.00 7.03
N LEU A 737 -1.37 14.15 7.03
CA LEU A 737 -1.40 15.04 5.87
C LEU A 737 -0.04 15.65 5.57
N VAL A 738 0.77 15.98 6.58
CA VAL A 738 2.11 16.56 6.41
C VAL A 738 3.06 15.58 5.72
N ALA A 739 3.02 14.30 6.10
CA ALA A 739 3.81 13.26 5.43
C ALA A 739 3.49 13.19 3.93
N LEU A 740 2.20 13.27 3.56
CA LEU A 740 1.76 13.32 2.16
C LEU A 740 2.12 14.64 1.47
N ALA A 741 1.84 15.78 2.12
CA ALA A 741 1.99 17.10 1.54
C ALA A 741 3.46 17.42 1.20
N PHE A 742 4.41 16.99 2.04
CA PHE A 742 5.82 17.27 1.79
C PHE A 742 6.42 16.44 0.66
N ASP A 743 5.92 15.21 0.43
CA ASP A 743 6.26 14.46 -0.78
C ASP A 743 5.82 15.22 -2.04
N ILE A 744 4.63 15.84 -2.02
CA ILE A 744 4.14 16.69 -3.11
C ILE A 744 4.99 17.97 -3.23
N LEU A 745 5.20 18.70 -2.12
CA LEU A 745 5.94 19.97 -2.10
C LEU A 745 7.37 19.82 -2.66
N SER A 746 8.07 18.72 -2.37
CA SER A 746 9.43 18.48 -2.90
C SER A 746 9.52 18.43 -4.42
N ARG A 747 8.39 18.20 -5.10
CA ARG A 747 8.29 18.11 -6.56
C ARG A 747 7.77 19.40 -7.19
N THR A 748 7.42 20.40 -6.38
CA THR A 748 6.93 21.70 -6.83
C THR A 748 8.08 22.68 -7.12
N PRO A 749 7.87 23.67 -8.01
CA PRO A 749 8.92 24.62 -8.38
C PRO A 749 9.32 25.60 -7.26
N ASP A 750 8.39 25.94 -6.36
CA ASP A 750 8.62 26.86 -5.24
C ASP A 750 7.86 26.37 -3.98
N PRO A 751 8.47 25.49 -3.16
CA PRO A 751 7.84 24.94 -1.97
C PRO A 751 7.62 26.00 -0.87
N ASP A 752 8.49 27.01 -0.78
CA ASP A 752 8.36 28.11 0.18
C ASP A 752 7.08 28.92 -0.10
N MET A 753 6.88 29.34 -1.36
CA MET A 753 5.67 30.05 -1.77
C MET A 753 4.43 29.18 -1.59
N ALA A 754 4.52 27.88 -1.91
CA ALA A 754 3.40 26.96 -1.76
C ALA A 754 2.93 26.81 -0.32
N LEU A 755 3.86 26.59 0.63
CA LEU A 755 3.53 26.41 2.04
C LEU A 755 2.96 27.70 2.66
N ASN A 756 3.52 28.86 2.29
CA ASN A 756 3.00 30.16 2.72
C ASN A 756 1.57 30.43 2.21
N ASN A 757 1.31 30.15 0.94
CA ASN A 757 -0.04 30.29 0.37
C ASN A 757 -1.01 29.24 0.93
N TRP A 758 -0.53 28.04 1.24
CA TRP A 758 -1.36 27.02 1.88
C TRP A 758 -1.81 27.42 3.27
N GLU A 759 -0.91 27.97 4.09
CA GLU A 759 -1.29 28.57 5.38
C GLU A 759 -2.36 29.64 5.21
N ARG A 760 -2.13 30.64 4.36
CA ARG A 760 -3.10 31.72 4.09
C ARG A 760 -4.46 31.19 3.63
N PHE A 761 -4.47 30.15 2.80
CA PHE A 761 -5.69 29.51 2.34
C PHE A 761 -6.44 28.83 3.48
N ILE A 762 -5.75 28.06 4.34
CA ILE A 762 -6.39 27.40 5.48
C ILE A 762 -7.05 28.42 6.42
N TYR A 763 -6.42 29.58 6.68
CA TYR A 763 -7.02 30.65 7.48
C TYR A 763 -8.27 31.29 6.86
N SER A 764 -8.45 31.16 5.53
CA SER A 764 -9.66 31.64 4.83
C SER A 764 -10.84 30.67 4.92
N LEU A 765 -10.62 29.43 5.38
CA LEU A 765 -11.65 28.39 5.39
C LEU A 765 -12.46 28.42 6.69
N PRO A 766 -13.78 28.17 6.63
CA PRO A 766 -14.61 28.05 7.84
C PRO A 766 -14.24 26.86 8.73
N SER A 767 -13.74 25.76 8.15
CA SER A 767 -13.42 24.52 8.88
C SER A 767 -12.16 23.84 8.33
N PRO A 768 -10.95 24.28 8.77
CA PRO A 768 -9.68 23.67 8.36
C PRO A 768 -9.62 22.14 8.49
N GLU A 769 -10.10 21.59 9.61
CA GLU A 769 -10.03 20.16 9.90
C GLU A 769 -10.84 19.32 8.89
N PHE A 770 -12.00 19.83 8.45
CA PHE A 770 -12.78 19.19 7.38
C PHE A 770 -11.96 19.09 6.09
N HIS A 771 -11.25 20.16 5.73
CA HIS A 771 -10.42 20.17 4.53
C HIS A 771 -9.20 19.25 4.65
N TYR A 772 -8.57 19.13 5.83
CA TYR A 772 -7.50 18.15 6.04
C TYR A 772 -7.96 16.72 5.79
N LYS A 773 -9.12 16.33 6.33
CA LYS A 773 -9.75 15.02 6.08
C LYS A 773 -10.06 14.84 4.60
N LEU A 774 -10.57 15.89 3.95
CA LEU A 774 -10.88 15.88 2.53
C LEU A 774 -9.64 15.66 1.67
N TYR A 775 -8.51 16.32 1.98
CA TYR A 775 -7.24 16.16 1.26
C TYR A 775 -6.64 14.75 1.41
N LEU A 776 -6.73 14.15 2.60
CA LEU A 776 -6.33 12.75 2.79
C LEU A 776 -7.20 11.78 2.00
N SER A 777 -8.51 12.06 1.91
CA SER A 777 -9.45 11.23 1.14
C SER A 777 -9.42 11.48 -0.37
N GLN A 778 -8.85 12.60 -0.81
CA GLN A 778 -8.75 13.01 -2.22
C GLN A 778 -7.41 13.73 -2.47
N PRO A 779 -6.27 13.02 -2.48
CA PRO A 779 -4.93 13.57 -2.63
C PRO A 779 -4.74 14.45 -3.87
N MET A 780 -5.42 14.11 -4.98
CA MET A 780 -5.41 14.92 -6.20
C MET A 780 -5.82 16.38 -5.93
N ARG A 781 -6.75 16.62 -4.99
CA ARG A 781 -7.13 17.99 -4.59
C ARG A 781 -5.97 18.74 -3.96
N LEU A 782 -5.19 18.06 -3.11
CA LEU A 782 -4.00 18.61 -2.47
C LEU A 782 -2.90 18.86 -3.51
N GLU A 783 -2.68 17.93 -4.43
CA GLU A 783 -1.73 18.12 -5.53
C GLU A 783 -2.08 19.34 -6.39
N ILE A 784 -3.34 19.47 -6.82
CA ILE A 784 -3.81 20.63 -7.59
C ILE A 784 -3.59 21.92 -6.79
N LEU A 785 -3.96 21.93 -5.52
CA LEU A 785 -3.82 23.09 -4.64
C LEU A 785 -2.36 23.53 -4.51
N LEU A 786 -1.46 22.61 -4.17
CA LEU A 786 -0.04 22.90 -3.99
C LEU A 786 0.66 23.24 -5.32
N SER A 787 0.21 22.67 -6.43
CA SER A 787 0.70 23.06 -7.77
C SER A 787 0.33 24.51 -8.11
N ILE A 788 -0.89 24.93 -7.77
CA ILE A 788 -1.32 26.32 -7.97
C ILE A 788 -0.51 27.25 -7.05
N PHE A 789 -0.37 26.89 -5.78
CA PHE A 789 0.31 27.71 -4.78
C PHE A 789 1.82 27.86 -4.98
N SER A 790 2.46 26.88 -5.64
CA SER A 790 3.86 26.97 -6.08
C SER A 790 4.03 27.63 -7.45
N GLY A 791 3.02 27.57 -8.33
CA GLY A 791 3.15 28.03 -9.70
C GLY A 791 2.74 29.48 -9.95
N SER A 792 1.80 30.05 -9.18
CA SER A 792 1.27 31.39 -9.46
C SER A 792 0.66 32.08 -8.25
N GLN A 793 1.26 33.20 -7.83
CA GLN A 793 0.74 34.04 -6.75
C GLN A 793 -0.65 34.62 -7.09
N PHE A 794 -0.89 34.99 -8.36
CA PHE A 794 -2.19 35.49 -8.80
C PHE A 794 -3.32 34.46 -8.63
N MET A 795 -3.04 33.20 -8.97
CA MET A 795 -3.99 32.11 -8.81
C MET A 795 -4.16 31.74 -7.33
N ALA A 796 -3.08 31.77 -6.55
CA ALA A 796 -3.14 31.57 -5.11
C ALA A 796 -4.05 32.61 -4.43
N ASP A 797 -3.84 33.90 -4.70
CA ASP A 797 -4.69 34.97 -4.16
C ASP A 797 -6.14 34.86 -4.63
N THR A 798 -6.37 34.36 -5.84
CA THR A 798 -7.72 34.07 -6.36
C THR A 798 -8.41 32.98 -5.54
N LEU A 799 -7.71 31.89 -5.22
CA LEU A 799 -8.23 30.81 -4.38
C LEU A 799 -8.45 31.22 -2.92
N ILE A 800 -7.51 31.97 -2.34
CA ILE A 800 -7.64 32.48 -0.96
C ILE A 800 -8.86 33.41 -0.84
N ARG A 801 -9.14 34.20 -1.88
CA ARG A 801 -10.29 35.10 -1.94
C ARG A 801 -11.63 34.36 -2.13
N ASP A 802 -11.64 33.32 -2.96
CA ASP A 802 -12.83 32.54 -3.30
C ASP A 802 -12.56 31.02 -3.13
N PRO A 803 -12.47 30.48 -1.89
CA PRO A 803 -12.03 29.10 -1.66
C PRO A 803 -12.88 28.02 -2.33
N GLY A 804 -14.19 28.28 -2.48
CA GLY A 804 -15.12 27.39 -3.17
C GLY A 804 -14.81 27.18 -4.66
N PHE A 805 -13.90 27.96 -5.27
CA PHE A 805 -13.42 27.67 -6.61
C PHE A 805 -12.62 26.37 -6.68
N LEU A 806 -11.93 25.97 -5.60
CA LEU A 806 -11.21 24.69 -5.57
C LEU A 806 -12.16 23.51 -5.70
N ASP A 807 -13.32 23.56 -5.03
CA ASP A 807 -14.32 22.50 -5.11
C ASP A 807 -14.88 22.33 -6.51
N TRP A 808 -15.14 23.44 -7.21
CA TRP A 808 -15.57 23.41 -8.60
C TRP A 808 -14.47 22.95 -9.55
N LEU A 809 -13.23 23.43 -9.33
CA LEU A 809 -12.07 23.12 -10.16
C LEU A 809 -11.68 21.65 -10.10
N THR A 810 -11.85 20.99 -8.96
CA THR A 810 -11.40 19.60 -8.74
C THR A 810 -12.38 18.55 -9.30
N VAL A 811 -13.52 18.98 -9.84
CA VAL A 811 -14.47 18.12 -10.56
C VAL A 811 -13.89 17.76 -11.94
N PRO A 812 -13.73 16.47 -12.29
CA PRO A 812 -13.09 16.05 -13.54
C PRO A 812 -13.71 16.66 -14.80
N GLU A 813 -15.04 16.77 -14.83
CA GLU A 813 -15.81 17.34 -15.93
C GLU A 813 -15.49 18.82 -16.18
N ASN A 814 -15.05 19.54 -15.15
CA ASN A 814 -14.65 20.95 -15.26
C ASN A 814 -13.17 21.07 -15.66
N LEU A 815 -12.30 20.31 -15.00
CA LEU A 815 -10.85 20.45 -15.20
C LEU A 815 -10.38 19.87 -16.53
N HIS A 816 -10.86 18.69 -16.92
CA HIS A 816 -10.33 17.97 -18.09
C HIS A 816 -11.01 18.37 -19.41
N LYS A 817 -12.25 18.86 -19.37
CA LYS A 817 -13.00 19.24 -20.56
C LYS A 817 -12.53 20.61 -21.12
N THR A 818 -12.28 20.65 -22.43
CA THR A 818 -12.16 21.93 -23.16
C THR A 818 -13.55 22.52 -23.35
N ARG A 819 -13.71 23.80 -23.01
CA ARG A 819 -15.01 24.48 -23.12
C ARG A 819 -15.08 25.29 -24.39
N SER A 820 -16.12 25.09 -25.19
CA SER A 820 -16.33 25.90 -26.38
C SER A 820 -16.79 27.31 -25.99
N ARG A 821 -16.63 28.26 -26.90
CA ARG A 821 -17.19 29.62 -26.76
C ARG A 821 -18.68 29.57 -26.41
N LYS A 822 -19.46 28.71 -27.08
CA LYS A 822 -20.91 28.57 -26.84
C LYS A 822 -21.19 28.09 -25.41
N ASP A 823 -20.46 27.09 -24.92
CA ASP A 823 -20.61 26.60 -23.54
C ASP A 823 -20.32 27.68 -22.48
N LEU A 824 -19.41 28.61 -22.79
CA LEU A 824 -19.07 29.73 -21.91
C LEU A 824 -20.14 30.81 -21.95
N GLU A 825 -20.64 31.17 -23.14
CA GLU A 825 -21.72 32.14 -23.30
C GLU A 825 -23.00 31.67 -22.62
N ASP A 826 -23.39 30.40 -22.80
CA ASP A 826 -24.60 29.83 -22.21
C ASP A 826 -24.53 29.83 -20.67
N GLU A 827 -23.39 29.45 -20.08
CA GLU A 827 -23.22 29.54 -18.61
C GLU A 827 -23.25 30.99 -18.12
N LEU A 828 -22.58 31.90 -18.84
CA LEU A 828 -22.58 33.33 -18.49
C LEU A 828 -24.01 33.87 -18.50
N ARG A 829 -24.80 33.63 -19.56
CA ARG A 829 -26.20 34.05 -19.65
C ARG A 829 -27.02 33.53 -18.47
N MET A 830 -27.00 32.22 -18.23
CA MET A 830 -27.74 31.60 -17.13
C MET A 830 -27.35 32.17 -15.76
N SER A 831 -26.05 32.38 -15.51
CA SER A 831 -25.55 32.88 -14.23
C SER A 831 -25.89 34.35 -13.98
N LEU A 832 -26.17 35.11 -15.04
CA LEU A 832 -26.39 36.55 -15.00
C LEU A 832 -27.86 36.95 -15.01
N GLU A 833 -28.77 36.09 -15.47
CA GLU A 833 -30.23 36.32 -15.50
C GLU A 833 -30.80 36.79 -14.15
N SER A 834 -30.31 36.23 -13.05
CA SER A 834 -30.75 36.57 -11.68
C SER A 834 -30.08 37.80 -11.07
N SER A 835 -29.45 38.66 -11.88
CA SER A 835 -28.78 39.87 -11.39
C SER A 835 -29.75 41.02 -11.13
N LEU A 836 -29.91 41.41 -9.87
CA LEU A 836 -30.85 42.47 -9.44
C LEU A 836 -30.42 43.90 -9.83
N SER A 837 -29.15 44.10 -10.21
CA SER A 837 -28.63 45.41 -10.63
C SER A 837 -27.42 45.27 -11.54
N HIS A 838 -27.11 46.34 -12.31
CA HIS A 838 -25.91 46.37 -13.18
C HIS A 838 -24.60 46.19 -12.39
N LYS A 839 -24.52 46.72 -11.16
CA LYS A 839 -23.33 46.54 -10.31
C LYS A 839 -23.13 45.06 -9.96
N VAL A 840 -24.21 44.37 -9.56
CA VAL A 840 -24.17 42.93 -9.25
C VAL A 840 -23.80 42.12 -10.50
N TRP A 841 -24.38 42.47 -11.64
CA TRP A 841 -24.09 41.86 -12.93
C TRP A 841 -22.59 41.95 -13.27
N LEU A 842 -22.02 43.17 -13.21
CA LEU A 842 -20.59 43.41 -13.47
C LEU A 842 -19.68 42.60 -12.55
N ASN A 843 -20.03 42.49 -11.26
CA ASN A 843 -19.29 41.69 -10.30
C ASN A 843 -19.34 40.19 -10.60
N ARG A 844 -20.51 39.68 -11.01
CA ARG A 844 -20.69 38.27 -11.37
C ARG A 844 -19.86 37.87 -12.59
N VAL A 845 -19.87 38.68 -13.66
CA VAL A 845 -19.05 38.40 -14.86
C VAL A 845 -17.56 38.35 -14.50
N ARG A 846 -17.09 39.27 -13.65
CA ARG A 846 -15.68 39.30 -13.18
C ARG A 846 -15.32 38.08 -12.35
N ARG A 847 -16.25 37.62 -11.49
CA ARG A 847 -16.07 36.42 -10.68
C ARG A 847 -15.99 35.17 -11.57
N ILE A 848 -16.86 35.04 -12.57
CA ILE A 848 -16.84 33.93 -13.54
C ILE A 848 -15.54 33.95 -14.35
N ARG A 849 -15.14 35.12 -14.89
CA ARG A 849 -13.85 35.27 -15.58
C ARG A 849 -12.69 34.77 -14.72
N ARG A 850 -12.63 35.18 -13.45
CA ARG A 850 -11.55 34.74 -12.55
C ARG A 850 -11.54 33.24 -12.33
N ARG A 851 -12.72 32.63 -12.13
CA ARG A 851 -12.87 31.17 -12.00
C ARG A 851 -12.41 30.43 -13.27
N GLU A 852 -12.75 30.94 -14.46
CA GLU A 852 -12.32 30.34 -15.72
C GLU A 852 -10.82 30.54 -15.99
N ILE A 853 -10.25 31.70 -15.67
CA ILE A 853 -8.80 31.91 -15.76
C ILE A 853 -8.07 30.96 -14.81
N LEU A 854 -8.59 30.76 -13.59
CA LEU A 854 -8.05 29.78 -12.66
C LEU A 854 -8.08 28.37 -13.28
N ARG A 855 -9.19 27.96 -13.89
CA ARG A 855 -9.33 26.67 -14.58
C ARG A 855 -8.31 26.50 -15.71
N ILE A 856 -8.22 27.47 -16.61
CA ILE A 856 -7.28 27.45 -17.73
C ILE A 856 -5.85 27.40 -17.21
N GLY A 857 -5.52 28.23 -16.21
CA GLY A 857 -4.22 28.25 -15.53
C GLY A 857 -3.87 26.93 -14.86
N THR A 858 -4.84 26.25 -14.23
CA THR A 858 -4.61 24.93 -13.64
C THR A 858 -4.40 23.87 -14.71
N ARG A 859 -5.12 23.93 -15.84
CA ARG A 859 -4.87 23.02 -16.97
C ARG A 859 -3.46 23.21 -17.54
N ASP A 860 -3.05 24.46 -17.68
CA ASP A 860 -1.71 24.85 -18.12
C ASP A 860 -0.63 24.30 -17.16
N LEU A 861 -0.71 24.64 -15.87
CA LEU A 861 0.32 24.29 -14.87
C LEU A 861 0.31 22.80 -14.46
N TYR A 862 -0.87 22.23 -14.19
CA TYR A 862 -1.00 20.87 -13.63
C TYR A 862 -1.16 19.81 -14.72
N LEU A 863 -2.03 20.02 -15.71
CA LEU A 863 -2.23 19.07 -16.81
C LEU A 863 -1.21 19.23 -17.94
N LYS A 864 -0.41 20.30 -17.95
CA LYS A 864 0.64 20.58 -18.95
C LYS A 864 0.10 20.55 -20.38
N ILE A 865 -1.09 21.14 -20.59
CA ILE A 865 -1.70 21.20 -21.91
C ILE A 865 -0.87 22.08 -22.86
N PRO A 866 -0.86 21.81 -24.18
CA PRO A 866 -0.08 22.60 -25.13
C PRO A 866 -0.49 24.07 -25.14
N VAL A 867 0.50 24.97 -25.27
CA VAL A 867 0.30 26.43 -25.25
C VAL A 867 -0.72 26.93 -26.29
N GLY A 868 -0.80 26.30 -27.46
CA GLY A 868 -1.81 26.63 -28.47
C GLY A 868 -3.25 26.39 -27.99
N VAL A 869 -3.46 25.37 -27.15
CA VAL A 869 -4.77 25.10 -26.53
C VAL A 869 -5.09 26.16 -25.48
N VAL A 870 -4.11 26.53 -24.65
CA VAL A 870 -4.26 27.55 -23.60
C VAL A 870 -4.66 28.90 -24.20
N THR A 871 -3.92 29.35 -25.21
CA THR A 871 -4.17 30.65 -25.86
C THR A 871 -5.51 30.70 -26.60
N LEU A 872 -5.94 29.57 -27.18
CA LEU A 872 -7.27 29.43 -27.75
C LEU A 872 -8.36 29.51 -26.69
N GLU A 873 -8.24 28.80 -25.56
CA GLU A 873 -9.23 28.85 -24.46
C GLU A 873 -9.34 30.27 -23.87
N LEU A 874 -8.22 30.98 -23.70
CA LEU A 874 -8.20 32.37 -23.24
C LEU A 874 -8.91 33.31 -24.22
N SER A 875 -8.69 33.11 -25.53
CA SER A 875 -9.33 33.88 -26.59
C SER A 875 -10.83 33.62 -26.64
N GLN A 876 -11.25 32.35 -26.54
CA GLN A 876 -12.67 31.97 -26.48
C GLN A 876 -13.38 32.54 -25.24
N LEU A 877 -12.71 32.57 -24.09
CA LEU A 877 -13.24 33.22 -22.89
C LEU A 877 -13.43 34.72 -23.10
N ALA A 878 -12.46 35.40 -23.72
CA ALA A 878 -12.59 36.82 -24.03
C ALA A 878 -13.74 37.09 -25.03
N GLU A 879 -13.82 36.32 -26.12
CA GLU A 879 -14.90 36.41 -27.11
C GLU A 879 -16.29 36.22 -26.44
N ALA A 880 -16.44 35.19 -25.60
CA ALA A 880 -17.70 34.91 -24.89
C ALA A 880 -18.09 36.05 -23.94
N ILE A 881 -17.13 36.59 -23.17
CA ILE A 881 -17.39 37.71 -22.26
C ILE A 881 -17.77 38.98 -23.03
N ILE A 882 -17.07 39.29 -24.13
CA ILE A 882 -17.37 40.46 -24.97
C ILE A 882 -18.78 40.33 -25.53
N GLN A 883 -19.14 39.15 -26.07
CA GLN A 883 -20.46 38.88 -26.61
C GLN A 883 -21.57 39.08 -25.56
N VAL A 884 -21.43 38.48 -24.37
CA VAL A 884 -22.42 38.59 -23.30
C VAL A 884 -22.48 40.02 -22.71
N CYS A 885 -21.35 40.75 -22.67
CA CYS A 885 -21.35 42.17 -22.30
C CYS A 885 -22.09 43.01 -23.34
N LEU A 886 -21.88 42.74 -24.63
CA LEU A 886 -22.57 43.44 -25.71
C LEU A 886 -24.09 43.19 -25.64
N GLU A 887 -24.52 41.94 -25.48
CA GLU A 887 -25.93 41.57 -25.25
C GLU A 887 -26.53 42.31 -24.04
N GLY A 888 -25.77 42.37 -22.92
CA GLY A 888 -26.18 43.10 -21.73
C GLY A 888 -26.30 44.62 -21.96
N VAL A 889 -25.42 45.21 -22.77
CA VAL A 889 -25.49 46.63 -23.17
C VAL A 889 -26.73 46.86 -24.02
N TRP A 890 -26.97 46.03 -25.03
CA TRP A 890 -28.15 46.11 -25.89
C TRP A 890 -29.44 46.05 -25.09
N LYS A 891 -29.60 45.05 -24.24
CA LYS A 891 -30.79 44.90 -23.40
C LYS A 891 -31.10 46.18 -22.60
N ARG A 892 -30.09 46.75 -21.93
CA ARG A 892 -30.26 47.97 -21.12
C ARG A 892 -30.52 49.22 -21.95
N LEU A 893 -29.97 49.30 -23.16
CA LEU A 893 -30.21 50.43 -24.06
C LEU A 893 -31.61 50.34 -24.65
N VAL A 894 -32.04 49.16 -25.12
CA VAL A 894 -33.41 48.92 -25.64
C VAL A 894 -34.46 49.18 -24.56
N GLU A 895 -34.24 48.72 -23.32
CA GLU A 895 -35.13 49.01 -22.18
C GLU A 895 -35.31 50.52 -21.92
N LYS A 896 -34.30 51.34 -22.22
CA LYS A 896 -34.36 52.80 -22.06
C LYS A 896 -34.80 53.55 -23.32
N LYS A 897 -34.50 52.98 -24.48
CA LYS A 897 -34.59 53.56 -25.82
C LYS A 897 -34.92 52.44 -26.82
N PRO A 898 -36.21 52.09 -26.98
CA PRO A 898 -36.63 50.95 -27.81
C PRO A 898 -36.13 51.01 -29.26
N GLU A 899 -35.84 52.22 -29.78
CA GLU A 899 -35.29 52.40 -31.13
C GLU A 899 -33.95 51.70 -31.38
N PHE A 900 -33.22 51.31 -30.32
CA PHE A 900 -31.95 50.57 -30.46
C PHE A 900 -32.14 49.12 -30.92
N GLU A 901 -33.34 48.56 -30.79
CA GLU A 901 -33.64 47.17 -31.21
C GLU A 901 -33.44 46.99 -32.73
N GLU A 902 -33.81 48.00 -33.52
CA GLU A 902 -33.66 48.01 -34.99
C GLU A 902 -32.19 48.06 -35.46
N PHE A 903 -31.25 48.35 -34.57
CA PHE A 903 -29.83 48.53 -34.92
C PHE A 903 -28.94 47.36 -34.51
N GLN A 904 -29.46 46.40 -33.74
CA GLN A 904 -28.65 45.31 -33.20
C GLN A 904 -28.02 44.45 -34.31
N ASP A 905 -28.77 44.13 -35.36
CA ASP A 905 -28.30 43.34 -36.50
C ASP A 905 -27.36 44.12 -37.44
N LYS A 906 -27.19 45.42 -37.21
CA LYS A 906 -26.36 46.32 -38.02
C LYS A 906 -25.01 46.61 -37.38
N PHE A 907 -24.70 46.03 -36.22
CA PHE A 907 -23.49 46.32 -35.45
C PHE A 907 -22.65 45.05 -35.23
N CYS A 908 -21.34 45.15 -35.46
CA CYS A 908 -20.41 44.04 -35.27
C CYS A 908 -19.14 44.52 -34.55
N VAL A 909 -18.65 43.71 -33.62
CA VAL A 909 -17.34 43.89 -32.98
C VAL A 909 -16.35 42.94 -33.65
N MET A 910 -15.31 43.50 -34.26
CA MET A 910 -14.25 42.76 -34.92
C MET A 910 -12.99 42.74 -34.06
N ALA A 911 -12.53 41.54 -33.72
CA ALA A 911 -11.28 41.34 -33.00
C ALA A 911 -10.07 41.65 -33.88
N LEU A 912 -9.07 42.32 -33.30
CA LEU A 912 -7.77 42.59 -33.91
C LEU A 912 -6.65 42.03 -33.02
N GLY A 913 -5.40 42.21 -33.45
CA GLY A 913 -4.22 41.85 -32.67
C GLY A 913 -4.23 40.38 -32.23
N LYS A 914 -3.87 40.14 -30.97
CA LYS A 914 -3.80 38.79 -30.41
C LYS A 914 -5.17 38.14 -30.24
N LEU A 915 -6.23 38.93 -30.00
CA LEU A 915 -7.58 38.39 -29.92
C LEU A 915 -8.04 37.88 -31.30
N GLY A 916 -7.78 38.65 -32.36
CA GLY A 916 -8.08 38.27 -33.75
C GLY A 916 -7.30 37.03 -34.21
N GLY A 917 -6.04 36.90 -33.78
CA GLY A 917 -5.21 35.71 -34.01
C GLY A 917 -5.56 34.49 -33.14
N ARG A 918 -6.43 34.65 -32.14
CA ARG A 918 -6.73 33.64 -31.10
C ARG A 918 -5.51 33.20 -30.29
N GLU A 919 -4.62 34.14 -30.04
CA GLU A 919 -3.34 33.95 -29.34
C GLU A 919 -3.25 34.77 -28.04
N LEU A 920 -4.38 34.98 -27.34
CA LEU A 920 -4.36 35.69 -26.06
C LEU A 920 -3.51 34.97 -25.01
N ASN A 921 -2.79 35.75 -24.20
CA ASN A 921 -2.13 35.28 -22.98
C ASN A 921 -2.80 35.89 -21.74
N TYR A 922 -2.43 35.43 -20.53
CA TYR A 922 -3.08 35.83 -19.27
C TYR A 922 -3.09 37.34 -18.99
N SER A 923 -2.15 38.08 -19.57
CA SER A 923 -1.96 39.52 -19.38
C SER A 923 -2.35 40.38 -20.58
N SER A 924 -2.82 39.77 -21.67
CA SER A 924 -3.12 40.47 -22.91
C SER A 924 -4.21 41.52 -22.73
N ASP A 925 -4.00 42.68 -23.36
CA ASP A 925 -5.07 43.62 -23.67
C ASP A 925 -5.97 43.02 -24.76
N ILE A 926 -7.21 43.50 -24.85
CA ILE A 926 -8.12 43.10 -25.94
C ILE A 926 -8.22 44.23 -26.95
N ASP A 927 -7.83 43.91 -28.18
CA ASP A 927 -7.87 44.80 -29.33
C ASP A 927 -9.12 44.47 -30.17
N PHE A 928 -10.00 45.45 -30.35
CA PHE A 928 -11.14 45.29 -31.24
C PHE A 928 -11.66 46.62 -31.77
N VAL A 929 -12.38 46.55 -32.89
CA VAL A 929 -13.05 47.69 -33.54
C VAL A 929 -14.52 47.40 -33.71
N ALA A 930 -15.35 48.44 -33.69
CA ALA A 930 -16.78 48.30 -33.96
C ALA A 930 -17.08 48.79 -35.39
N VAL A 931 -17.85 47.99 -36.11
CA VAL A 931 -18.26 48.25 -37.49
C VAL A 931 -19.78 48.25 -37.55
N CYS A 932 -20.37 49.17 -38.31
CA CYS A 932 -21.79 49.15 -38.59
C CYS A 932 -22.12 49.18 -40.08
N ASP A 933 -23.22 48.52 -40.45
CA ASP A 933 -23.87 48.72 -41.74
C ASP A 933 -24.79 49.95 -41.64
N PRO A 934 -24.44 51.07 -42.32
CA PRO A 934 -25.24 52.30 -42.24
C PRO A 934 -26.65 52.16 -42.83
N GLY A 935 -26.87 51.20 -43.76
CA GLY A 935 -28.08 51.14 -44.58
C GLY A 935 -28.47 52.53 -45.15
N ASP A 936 -29.77 52.85 -45.16
CA ASP A 936 -30.29 54.14 -45.63
C ASP A 936 -30.09 55.32 -44.64
N ARG A 937 -29.61 55.06 -43.41
CA ARG A 937 -29.51 56.08 -42.33
C ARG A 937 -28.16 56.79 -42.27
N GLY A 938 -27.20 56.42 -43.12
CA GLY A 938 -25.92 57.13 -43.28
C GLY A 938 -25.04 57.20 -42.02
N PHE A 939 -24.15 58.19 -41.96
CA PHE A 939 -23.17 58.38 -40.88
C PHE A 939 -23.79 58.70 -39.50
N GLU A 940 -25.05 59.14 -39.44
CA GLU A 940 -25.74 59.44 -38.18
C GLU A 940 -25.94 58.17 -37.31
N LEU A 941 -26.07 57.00 -37.96
CA LEU A 941 -26.18 55.72 -37.25
C LEU A 941 -24.89 55.37 -36.50
N ALA A 942 -23.72 55.60 -37.11
CA ALA A 942 -22.42 55.34 -36.47
C ALA A 942 -22.24 56.16 -35.19
N HIS A 943 -22.63 57.44 -35.22
CA HIS A 943 -22.60 58.31 -34.04
C HIS A 943 -23.53 57.81 -32.91
N ARG A 944 -24.73 57.34 -33.25
CA ARG A 944 -25.67 56.75 -32.25
C ARG A 944 -25.15 55.43 -31.68
N LEU A 945 -24.51 54.60 -32.51
CA LEU A 945 -23.92 53.33 -32.09
C LEU A 945 -22.63 53.51 -31.27
N ALA A 946 -21.98 54.67 -31.34
CA ALA A 946 -20.86 55.00 -30.46
C ALA A 946 -21.22 54.84 -28.97
N THR A 947 -22.45 55.14 -28.58
CA THR A 947 -22.94 54.94 -27.20
C THR A 947 -22.90 53.45 -26.78
N VAL A 948 -23.18 52.51 -27.69
CA VAL A 948 -23.07 51.06 -27.43
C VAL A 948 -21.62 50.71 -27.12
N MET A 949 -20.71 51.21 -27.95
CA MET A 949 -19.27 50.98 -27.81
C MET A 949 -18.69 51.59 -26.53
N GLU A 950 -19.13 52.79 -26.15
CA GLU A 950 -18.75 53.44 -24.88
C GLU A 950 -19.18 52.62 -23.67
N HIS A 951 -20.42 52.12 -23.66
CA HIS A 951 -20.94 51.27 -22.60
C HIS A 951 -20.21 49.92 -22.55
N LEU A 952 -19.95 49.29 -23.70
CA LEU A 952 -19.19 48.04 -23.77
C LEU A 952 -17.76 48.24 -23.23
N ARG A 953 -17.05 49.26 -23.70
CA ARG A 953 -15.70 49.62 -23.21
C ARG A 953 -15.70 49.85 -21.70
N SER A 954 -16.69 50.59 -21.21
CA SER A 954 -16.88 50.84 -19.78
C SER A 954 -17.10 49.54 -19.01
N ASP A 955 -18.03 48.68 -19.43
CA ASP A 955 -18.34 47.43 -18.72
C ASP A 955 -17.13 46.47 -18.66
N LEU A 956 -16.32 46.44 -19.72
CA LEU A 956 -15.09 45.64 -19.78
C LEU A 956 -13.95 46.23 -18.93
N SER A 957 -13.76 47.55 -18.96
CA SER A 957 -12.58 48.20 -18.35
C SER A 957 -12.80 48.71 -16.92
N LYS A 958 -14.05 48.93 -16.50
CA LYS A 958 -14.36 49.52 -15.19
C LYS A 958 -13.86 48.65 -14.04
N HIS A 959 -13.19 49.26 -13.08
CA HIS A 959 -12.82 48.58 -11.84
C HIS A 959 -14.03 48.48 -10.91
N THR A 960 -14.29 47.26 -10.44
CA THR A 960 -15.22 46.98 -9.34
C THR A 960 -14.46 46.35 -8.18
N GLU A 961 -15.16 46.05 -7.08
CA GLU A 961 -14.60 45.26 -5.97
C GLU A 961 -14.03 43.90 -6.45
N GLN A 962 -14.52 43.36 -7.58
CA GLN A 962 -14.06 42.11 -8.18
C GLN A 962 -12.97 42.30 -9.25
N GLY A 963 -12.45 43.52 -9.43
CA GLY A 963 -11.43 43.88 -10.43
C GLY A 963 -12.02 44.43 -11.74
N TYR A 964 -11.28 44.29 -12.84
CA TYR A 964 -11.73 44.61 -14.20
C TYR A 964 -11.77 43.34 -15.07
N LEU A 965 -12.50 43.37 -16.19
CA LEU A 965 -12.53 42.24 -17.13
C LEU A 965 -11.30 42.28 -18.03
N PHE A 966 -11.14 43.33 -18.83
CA PHE A 966 -10.00 43.45 -19.71
C PHE A 966 -9.54 44.90 -19.82
N ARG A 967 -8.27 45.11 -20.13
CA ARG A 967 -7.80 46.38 -20.66
C ARG A 967 -8.18 46.40 -22.13
N VAL A 968 -8.96 47.41 -22.52
CA VAL A 968 -9.48 47.53 -23.88
C VAL A 968 -8.64 48.55 -24.64
N ASP A 969 -8.04 48.13 -25.75
CA ASP A 969 -7.33 49.01 -26.66
C ASP A 969 -8.14 49.21 -27.96
N LEU A 970 -8.48 50.46 -28.24
CA LEU A 970 -9.25 50.87 -29.42
C LEU A 970 -8.41 51.70 -30.41
N ARG A 971 -7.09 51.77 -30.22
CA ARG A 971 -6.19 52.61 -31.04
C ARG A 971 -6.01 52.10 -32.47
N LEU A 972 -6.35 50.83 -32.72
CA LEU A 972 -6.26 50.21 -34.05
C LEU A 972 -7.46 50.54 -34.96
N ARG A 973 -8.43 51.32 -34.49
CA ARG A 973 -9.55 51.79 -35.33
C ARG A 973 -9.08 52.79 -36.39
N PRO A 974 -9.83 52.98 -37.50
CA PRO A 974 -9.51 53.99 -38.51
C PRO A 974 -9.25 55.35 -37.87
N TYR A 975 -8.16 56.01 -38.28
CA TYR A 975 -7.69 57.29 -37.73
C TYR A 975 -7.34 57.29 -36.23
N GLY A 976 -7.15 56.12 -35.61
CA GLY A 976 -6.65 55.97 -34.25
C GLY A 976 -7.50 56.71 -33.21
N GLU A 977 -6.86 57.39 -32.26
CA GLU A 977 -7.57 58.13 -31.19
C GLU A 977 -8.45 59.27 -31.72
N SER A 978 -8.11 59.84 -32.88
CA SER A 978 -8.91 60.88 -33.54
C SER A 978 -10.10 60.36 -34.35
N GLY A 979 -10.20 59.04 -34.55
CA GLY A 979 -11.30 58.42 -35.31
C GLY A 979 -12.54 58.11 -34.48
N GLU A 980 -13.67 57.97 -35.18
CA GLU A 980 -14.95 57.57 -34.58
C GLU A 980 -14.86 56.20 -33.89
N LEU A 981 -15.62 55.99 -32.81
CA LEU A 981 -15.63 54.73 -32.05
C LEU A 981 -16.28 53.57 -32.81
N VAL A 982 -17.15 53.88 -33.77
CA VAL A 982 -17.82 52.92 -34.65
C VAL A 982 -17.60 53.41 -36.07
N SER A 983 -17.04 52.57 -36.93
CA SER A 983 -16.81 52.90 -38.33
C SER A 983 -17.90 52.28 -39.20
N THR A 984 -18.36 52.99 -40.23
CA THR A 984 -19.27 52.40 -41.21
C THR A 984 -18.49 51.46 -42.14
N ILE A 985 -19.14 50.44 -42.71
CA ILE A 985 -18.49 49.54 -43.70
C ILE A 985 -17.81 50.34 -44.83
N PRO A 986 -18.46 51.36 -45.46
CA PRO A 986 -17.81 52.19 -46.47
C PRO A 986 -16.71 53.12 -45.93
N GLY A 987 -16.64 53.35 -44.62
CA GLY A 987 -15.57 54.14 -43.99
C GLY A 987 -14.31 53.33 -43.68
N ILE A 988 -14.39 52.00 -43.73
CA ILE A 988 -13.25 51.08 -43.53
C ILE A 988 -12.66 50.64 -44.87
N LEU A 989 -13.51 50.45 -45.89
CA LEU A 989 -13.12 50.14 -47.26
C LEU A 989 -12.59 51.37 -47.98
#